data_AF-A0A2J6HDB4-F1
#
_entry.id   AF-A0A2J6HDB4-F1
#
_cell.length_a   1.000
_cell.length_b   1.000
_cell.length_c   1.000
_cell.angle_alpha   90.00
_cell.angle_beta   90.00
_cell.angle_gamma   90.00
#
_symmetry.space_group_name_H-M   'P 1'
#
loop_
_entity.id
_entity.type
_entity.pdbx_description
1 polymer ?
#
loop_
_entity_poly.entity_id
_entity_poly.type
_entity_poly.pdbx_seq_one_letter_code
_entity_poly.pdbx_strand_id
1 'polypeptide(L)'
;MRLLVLAVLLSISTIGLAQNVGIGATAFTPDPSAGLEVQYTDKGMLIPRVDLSSETDGTTISSPATSLLVYNTGTGGLSPAGFYYNAGTPAAPEWALFASSENLNGSAWKLDGNSGTVSGTDFLGTTDDQDLDIRTNDTVHFRFTTKGQIEVLNTGNSIFIGEGAGENDDGTDNFNIFIGDSAGTNANNANECIAIGFKSLFMNTTGSYNTAIGYLALQNNTTGSVQTAVGGRALMNNTSSTHNTAIGFCSMMYNTTGGLNTAVGYRSLYNNNGHANTSVGYRSLASNTIGHLNTASGWEAMYNNISGRSNCAYGSQSLYHNETGFSNVAVGEHALFSNDSASNIVAIGDSSLHNNGIGASGSDEACRNTAIGSKSMYENTTGYDNTALGYQSLYSSTSSKWNTAIGSQSLTSSTTASSNTSVGYRSLQNNTTGGSNVAFGSFTLSNSETNSDLVAIGDSALFMNGVNAFPSQARRNVAIGSKSMMKSQRGYECVAIGYQTMQLDSHPIQSIAIGPFALYNSYLSFYNIAIGHKAMYNNPNSMGCSNIAIGRECLMNNNTGHGNVLIGDDIMHDNESGHTNVAIGSYTLGSSQTASYNVALGEQSQNGNEKGNNNVAIGYYSLSGNDSVSNIVAIGSFALCANGHNTSGNEAINNTAVGFSSLKLNTRGYSNTSLGCRSLLNNTTASCNIAIGVLSLYSQSFSNGDNVYESYNIAIGDSALYNNNPTSTSNGVRNIAIGYNSLNKNTTGYNNIASGYNTLYMNTTGYGNIAVGSSVLRTNTTGYYNIGLGYLSLENNSTGYNNVAFGYQTLNRVSSGNGNVAIGSYALNDVTTTSNNVAVGNSAGSFLNPLTQNSLYLGYNADAVNPTIAYNYSVAIGQESVISASRQVRIGNGTSNPATSIGGPVAWTTVSDGRFKDNVQENVAGLDFVMKLRPVTYNFDNEKLNDYINTPDSCRDRESSAKDFQIIHTGFIAQEVEQAAKECGFEFSGVDAPKNEYDYYGLRYAEFVVPLVKATQEQQEIIEAQEEEIERQKQINSEQQQIIDDLLKRVEALEATN
;
A
#
# COMPACT_ATOMS: atom_id res chain seq x y z
N MET A 1 -18.47 12.88 -55.24
CA MET A 1 -18.03 11.50 -55.38
C MET A 1 -19.16 10.45 -55.72
N ARG A 2 -20.46 10.84 -55.83
CA ARG A 2 -21.66 10.19 -56.45
C ARG A 2 -21.47 8.99 -57.45
N LEU A 3 -22.57 8.26 -57.69
CA LEU A 3 -22.98 7.58 -58.96
C LEU A 3 -22.63 6.09 -59.28
N LEU A 4 -23.68 5.24 -59.19
CA LEU A 4 -24.29 4.37 -60.23
C LEU A 4 -23.63 3.04 -60.76
N VAL A 5 -24.40 1.93 -60.67
CA VAL A 5 -25.00 1.09 -61.79
C VAL A 5 -24.96 -0.46 -61.70
N LEU A 6 -26.18 -1.04 -61.78
CA LEU A 6 -26.67 -2.36 -62.29
C LEU A 6 -26.38 -3.76 -61.67
N ALA A 7 -27.41 -4.60 -61.88
CA ALA A 7 -27.48 -6.08 -61.98
C ALA A 7 -27.29 -6.94 -60.70
N VAL A 8 -27.95 -8.10 -60.47
CA VAL A 8 -29.26 -8.71 -60.82
C VAL A 8 -29.26 -10.18 -60.26
N LEU A 9 -30.40 -10.70 -59.77
CA LEU A 9 -30.76 -12.13 -59.46
C LEU A 9 -30.33 -12.86 -58.14
N LEU A 10 -31.30 -13.62 -57.58
CA LEU A 10 -31.25 -14.77 -56.62
C LEU A 10 -30.86 -14.49 -55.13
N SER A 11 -31.38 -15.17 -54.07
CA SER A 11 -32.42 -16.22 -53.91
C SER A 11 -32.96 -16.43 -52.45
N ILE A 12 -34.29 -16.36 -52.27
CA ILE A 12 -35.27 -17.15 -51.44
C ILE A 12 -34.85 -17.92 -50.15
N SER A 13 -35.74 -17.85 -49.12
CA SER A 13 -36.10 -18.81 -48.02
C SER A 13 -35.81 -18.31 -46.57
N THR A 14 -36.60 -18.58 -45.50
CA THR A 14 -37.78 -19.47 -45.25
C THR A 14 -38.86 -18.83 -44.34
N ILE A 15 -40.11 -19.30 -44.43
CA ILE A 15 -41.21 -19.12 -43.44
C ILE A 15 -41.52 -20.49 -42.77
N GLY A 16 -41.88 -20.51 -41.47
CA GLY A 16 -42.26 -21.72 -40.70
C GLY A 16 -43.45 -21.48 -39.72
N LEU A 17 -44.09 -22.55 -39.20
CA LEU A 17 -45.48 -22.53 -38.66
C LEU A 17 -45.65 -23.07 -37.21
N ALA A 18 -46.57 -22.44 -36.45
CA ALA A 18 -47.51 -22.88 -35.37
C ALA A 18 -47.26 -24.11 -34.42
N GLN A 19 -47.79 -24.03 -33.16
CA GLN A 19 -48.69 -25.04 -32.50
C GLN A 19 -48.95 -24.83 -30.96
N ASN A 20 -49.99 -24.07 -30.56
CA ASN A 20 -50.57 -24.13 -29.20
C ASN A 20 -52.12 -24.12 -29.30
N VAL A 21 -52.83 -24.85 -28.43
CA VAL A 21 -54.31 -25.01 -28.52
C VAL A 21 -55.01 -24.28 -27.37
N GLY A 22 -55.61 -23.13 -27.67
CA GLY A 22 -56.50 -22.41 -26.75
C GLY A 22 -57.96 -22.69 -27.06
N ILE A 23 -58.74 -23.04 -26.05
CA ILE A 23 -60.18 -23.28 -26.13
C ILE A 23 -60.88 -22.34 -25.14
N GLY A 24 -61.33 -21.19 -25.61
CA GLY A 24 -61.98 -20.18 -24.76
C GLY A 24 -63.02 -19.33 -25.49
N ALA A 25 -63.59 -18.35 -24.78
CA ALA A 25 -64.73 -17.57 -25.26
C ALA A 25 -64.39 -16.48 -26.31
N THR A 26 -63.13 -16.06 -26.41
CA THR A 26 -62.62 -15.07 -27.38
C THR A 26 -61.25 -15.50 -27.89
N ALA A 27 -60.83 -15.01 -29.05
CA ALA A 27 -59.50 -15.32 -29.59
C ALA A 27 -58.40 -14.73 -28.69
N PHE A 28 -57.59 -15.61 -28.10
CA PHE A 28 -56.36 -15.27 -27.38
C PHE A 28 -55.19 -16.04 -27.99
N THR A 29 -53.97 -15.52 -27.85
CA THR A 29 -52.76 -16.31 -28.14
C THR A 29 -52.57 -17.25 -26.96
N PRO A 30 -52.71 -18.57 -27.13
CA PRO A 30 -52.53 -19.51 -26.02
C PRO A 30 -51.07 -19.48 -25.56
N ASP A 31 -50.82 -19.70 -24.27
CA ASP A 31 -49.46 -19.55 -23.76
C ASP A 31 -48.48 -20.48 -24.53
N PRO A 32 -47.30 -19.99 -24.96
CA PRO A 32 -46.33 -20.80 -25.73
C PRO A 32 -45.91 -22.12 -25.06
N SER A 33 -46.05 -22.24 -23.74
CA SER A 33 -45.79 -23.47 -22.99
C SER A 33 -46.97 -24.44 -22.90
N ALA A 34 -48.20 -24.00 -23.18
CA ALA A 34 -49.42 -24.79 -23.01
C ALA A 34 -49.76 -25.60 -24.27
N GLY A 35 -49.73 -26.93 -24.16
CA GLY A 35 -50.23 -27.83 -25.21
C GLY A 35 -51.76 -27.77 -25.37
N LEU A 36 -52.49 -27.49 -24.28
CA LEU A 36 -53.93 -27.27 -24.25
C LEU A 36 -54.29 -26.31 -23.10
N GLU A 37 -54.93 -25.19 -23.42
CA GLU A 37 -55.44 -24.21 -22.45
C GLU A 37 -56.96 -24.06 -22.61
N VAL A 38 -57.72 -24.17 -21.51
CA VAL A 38 -59.19 -24.11 -21.53
C VAL A 38 -59.67 -22.92 -20.68
N GLN A 39 -60.26 -21.92 -21.33
CA GLN A 39 -60.62 -20.63 -20.73
C GLN A 39 -62.11 -20.29 -20.91
N TYR A 40 -62.95 -20.89 -20.06
CA TYR A 40 -64.37 -20.59 -19.91
C TYR A 40 -64.68 -20.11 -18.49
N THR A 41 -65.69 -19.24 -18.34
CA THR A 41 -66.15 -18.73 -17.04
C THR A 41 -67.22 -19.62 -16.38
N ASP A 42 -67.83 -20.54 -17.13
CA ASP A 42 -69.01 -21.31 -16.74
C ASP A 42 -68.88 -22.82 -16.98
N LYS A 43 -67.71 -23.30 -17.44
CA LYS A 43 -67.49 -24.70 -17.85
C LYS A 43 -66.14 -25.23 -17.37
N GLY A 44 -66.12 -26.50 -16.97
CA GLY A 44 -64.92 -27.24 -16.61
C GLY A 44 -64.62 -28.38 -17.57
N MET A 45 -63.47 -29.03 -17.38
CA MET A 45 -63.03 -30.18 -18.16
C MET A 45 -63.42 -31.50 -17.47
N LEU A 46 -64.15 -32.36 -18.17
CA LEU A 46 -64.33 -33.76 -17.74
C LEU A 46 -63.16 -34.58 -18.24
N ILE A 47 -62.29 -34.96 -17.30
CA ILE A 47 -61.23 -35.96 -17.51
C ILE A 47 -61.87 -37.33 -17.83
N PRO A 48 -61.29 -38.16 -18.72
CA PRO A 48 -61.77 -39.51 -18.99
C PRO A 48 -61.99 -40.30 -17.69
N ARG A 49 -63.22 -40.81 -17.53
CA ARG A 49 -63.58 -41.73 -16.47
C ARG A 49 -63.39 -43.14 -16.99
N VAL A 50 -62.56 -43.93 -16.31
CA VAL A 50 -62.19 -45.26 -16.78
C VAL A 50 -62.21 -46.24 -15.62
N ASP A 51 -62.58 -47.46 -15.93
CA ASP A 51 -62.71 -48.56 -14.98
C ASP A 51 -61.37 -49.29 -14.90
N LEU A 52 -60.39 -48.71 -14.19
CA LEU A 52 -59.07 -49.32 -14.05
C LEU A 52 -59.18 -50.65 -13.30
N SER A 53 -58.65 -51.71 -13.90
CA SER A 53 -58.68 -53.05 -13.31
C SER A 53 -57.65 -53.26 -12.19
N SER A 54 -56.55 -52.50 -12.22
CA SER A 54 -55.49 -52.52 -11.22
C SER A 54 -54.60 -51.28 -11.33
N GLU A 55 -53.67 -51.11 -10.39
CA GLU A 55 -52.66 -50.04 -10.44
C GLU A 55 -51.78 -50.13 -11.69
N THR A 56 -51.64 -51.30 -12.34
CA THR A 56 -50.79 -51.47 -13.53
C THR A 56 -51.57 -51.63 -14.84
N ASP A 57 -52.86 -51.25 -14.87
CA ASP A 57 -53.71 -51.44 -16.06
C ASP A 57 -53.24 -50.61 -17.27
N GLY A 58 -52.66 -51.30 -18.25
CA GLY A 58 -52.31 -50.81 -19.59
C GLY A 58 -53.14 -51.44 -20.71
N THR A 59 -54.29 -52.02 -20.38
CA THR A 59 -55.21 -52.65 -21.34
C THR A 59 -56.47 -51.84 -21.53
N THR A 60 -57.05 -51.30 -20.45
CA THR A 60 -58.21 -50.40 -20.48
C THR A 60 -57.90 -49.09 -21.23
N ILE A 61 -56.66 -48.62 -21.10
CA ILE A 61 -56.05 -47.63 -22.00
C ILE A 61 -54.81 -48.30 -22.56
N SER A 62 -54.78 -48.62 -23.85
CA SER A 62 -53.64 -49.29 -24.47
C SER A 62 -52.43 -48.37 -24.57
N SER A 63 -51.34 -48.74 -23.90
CA SER A 63 -50.11 -47.94 -23.78
C SER A 63 -50.36 -46.50 -23.27
N PRO A 64 -50.85 -46.34 -22.02
CA PRO A 64 -51.20 -45.04 -21.48
C PRO A 64 -49.94 -44.19 -21.27
N ALA A 65 -50.01 -42.93 -21.70
CA ALA A 65 -48.92 -41.98 -21.50
C ALA A 65 -48.61 -41.77 -20.01
N THR A 66 -47.35 -41.48 -19.70
CA THR A 66 -46.96 -40.97 -18.39
C THR A 66 -47.70 -39.65 -18.11
N SER A 67 -48.10 -39.45 -16.86
CA SER A 67 -48.95 -38.34 -16.39
C SER A 67 -50.34 -38.28 -17.05
N LEU A 68 -50.82 -39.36 -17.68
CA LEU A 68 -52.21 -39.45 -18.13
C LEU A 68 -53.13 -39.47 -16.91
N LEU A 69 -53.89 -38.39 -16.70
CA LEU A 69 -54.87 -38.28 -15.62
C LEU A 69 -56.19 -38.93 -16.03
N VAL A 70 -56.80 -39.70 -15.12
CA VAL A 70 -58.14 -40.27 -15.27
C VAL A 70 -58.94 -40.14 -13.97
N TYR A 71 -60.25 -40.35 -14.05
CA TYR A 71 -61.03 -40.66 -12.86
C TYR A 71 -61.28 -42.16 -12.81
N ASN A 72 -60.69 -42.84 -11.82
CA ASN A 72 -61.01 -44.24 -11.56
C ASN A 72 -62.40 -44.30 -10.92
N THR A 73 -63.34 -44.93 -11.62
CA THR A 73 -64.72 -45.14 -11.16
C THR A 73 -64.81 -46.05 -9.93
N GLY A 74 -63.75 -46.83 -9.64
CA GLY A 74 -63.74 -47.83 -8.57
C GLY A 74 -64.49 -49.12 -8.92
N THR A 75 -65.03 -49.23 -10.13
CA THR A 75 -65.84 -50.39 -10.58
C THR A 75 -65.07 -51.39 -11.43
N GLY A 76 -63.87 -51.06 -11.92
CA GLY A 76 -63.06 -51.94 -12.77
C GLY A 76 -62.20 -52.98 -12.03
N GLY A 77 -61.80 -52.70 -10.79
CA GLY A 77 -60.95 -53.57 -9.97
C GLY A 77 -60.00 -52.82 -9.04
N LEU A 78 -59.52 -51.64 -9.46
CA LEU A 78 -58.77 -50.71 -8.61
C LEU A 78 -59.73 -49.92 -7.70
N SER A 79 -59.41 -49.78 -6.42
CA SER A 79 -60.27 -49.21 -5.37
C SER A 79 -59.44 -48.41 -4.36
N PRO A 80 -59.98 -47.37 -3.69
CA PRO A 80 -61.34 -46.80 -3.81
C PRO A 80 -61.55 -46.01 -5.11
N ALA A 81 -62.82 -45.68 -5.39
CA ALA A 81 -63.16 -44.71 -6.45
C ALA A 81 -62.53 -43.34 -6.14
N GLY A 82 -61.92 -42.71 -7.14
CA GLY A 82 -61.15 -41.47 -6.93
C GLY A 82 -60.45 -40.96 -8.18
N PHE A 83 -59.72 -39.85 -8.02
CA PHE A 83 -58.82 -39.35 -9.05
C PHE A 83 -57.50 -40.12 -8.99
N TYR A 84 -57.05 -40.61 -10.14
CA TYR A 84 -55.83 -41.40 -10.31
C TYR A 84 -55.11 -40.91 -11.56
N TYR A 85 -53.77 -40.90 -11.56
CA TYR A 85 -52.97 -40.58 -12.74
C TYR A 85 -51.92 -41.66 -12.96
N ASN A 86 -51.54 -41.87 -14.22
CA ASN A 86 -50.50 -42.83 -14.57
C ASN A 86 -49.12 -42.22 -14.24
N ALA A 87 -48.53 -42.60 -13.12
CA ALA A 87 -47.15 -42.30 -12.78
C ALA A 87 -46.14 -43.12 -13.61
N GLY A 88 -46.58 -44.25 -14.17
CA GLY A 88 -45.76 -45.20 -14.95
C GLY A 88 -45.54 -44.83 -16.43
N THR A 89 -45.16 -45.82 -17.23
CA THR A 89 -44.78 -45.65 -18.65
C THR A 89 -45.75 -46.35 -19.62
N PRO A 90 -45.74 -46.01 -20.93
CA PRO A 90 -46.60 -46.67 -21.92
C PRO A 90 -46.39 -48.19 -22.09
N ALA A 91 -45.26 -48.73 -21.63
CA ALA A 91 -44.99 -50.17 -21.65
C ALA A 91 -45.28 -50.86 -20.29
N ALA A 92 -45.41 -50.09 -19.21
CA ALA A 92 -45.66 -50.56 -17.85
C ALA A 92 -46.29 -49.41 -17.02
N PRO A 93 -47.63 -49.34 -16.93
CA PRO A 93 -48.35 -48.27 -16.22
C PRO A 93 -48.35 -48.43 -14.69
N GLU A 94 -48.68 -47.36 -13.98
CA GLU A 94 -48.81 -47.30 -12.52
C GLU A 94 -49.80 -46.18 -12.10
N TRP A 95 -50.89 -46.50 -11.40
CA TRP A 95 -51.99 -45.56 -11.07
C TRP A 95 -52.14 -45.32 -9.54
N ALA A 96 -51.99 -44.08 -9.06
CA ALA A 96 -51.90 -43.75 -7.60
C ALA A 96 -53.09 -42.97 -6.97
N LEU A 97 -53.32 -43.16 -5.65
CA LEU A 97 -54.47 -42.72 -4.81
C LEU A 97 -54.20 -41.51 -3.86
N PHE A 98 -55.25 -41.00 -3.19
CA PHE A 98 -55.27 -39.87 -2.24
C PHE A 98 -55.38 -40.15 -0.70
N ALA A 99 -56.44 -40.77 -0.14
CA ALA A 99 -56.72 -40.70 1.34
C ALA A 99 -57.67 -41.78 1.96
N SER A 100 -57.57 -42.03 3.29
CA SER A 100 -58.54 -42.80 4.13
C SER A 100 -58.41 -42.57 5.69
N SER A 101 -58.84 -43.49 6.59
CA SER A 101 -59.55 -43.14 7.87
C SER A 101 -59.18 -43.81 9.26
N GLU A 102 -57.93 -44.04 9.68
CA GLU A 102 -57.61 -44.86 10.90
C GLU A 102 -57.32 -44.12 12.26
N ASN A 103 -57.60 -42.83 12.41
CA ASN A 103 -56.79 -41.94 13.28
C ASN A 103 -57.27 -41.65 14.73
N LEU A 104 -57.91 -42.58 15.44
CA LEU A 104 -58.70 -42.23 16.64
C LEU A 104 -58.56 -43.16 17.87
N ASN A 105 -57.53 -42.97 18.73
CA ASN A 105 -57.60 -43.42 20.14
C ASN A 105 -56.60 -42.82 21.15
N GLY A 106 -57.06 -42.61 22.39
CA GLY A 106 -56.36 -42.88 23.67
C GLY A 106 -55.14 -42.07 24.12
N SER A 107 -54.12 -41.88 23.29
CA SER A 107 -52.75 -41.56 23.74
C SER A 107 -52.35 -40.09 23.63
N ALA A 108 -53.29 -39.15 23.77
CA ALA A 108 -53.07 -37.72 23.48
C ALA A 108 -53.31 -36.80 24.69
N TRP A 109 -52.58 -35.67 24.72
CA TRP A 109 -52.78 -34.59 25.69
C TRP A 109 -54.00 -33.74 25.30
N LYS A 110 -54.90 -33.45 26.24
CA LYS A 110 -56.14 -32.72 25.93
C LYS A 110 -55.98 -31.20 26.03
N LEU A 111 -56.77 -30.48 25.23
CA LEU A 111 -56.83 -29.01 25.23
C LEU A 111 -57.42 -28.41 26.53
N ASP A 112 -58.23 -29.17 27.26
CA ASP A 112 -58.77 -28.83 28.59
C ASP A 112 -57.94 -29.41 29.77
N GLY A 113 -56.87 -30.14 29.46
CA GLY A 113 -55.95 -30.75 30.42
C GLY A 113 -56.31 -32.17 30.86
N ASN A 114 -55.33 -32.86 31.44
CA ASN A 114 -55.45 -34.23 31.94
C ASN A 114 -55.49 -34.24 33.48
N SER A 115 -56.38 -35.04 34.07
CA SER A 115 -56.51 -35.22 35.52
C SER A 115 -55.97 -36.56 36.01
N GLY A 116 -55.45 -36.61 37.23
CA GLY A 116 -54.96 -37.85 37.86
C GLY A 116 -53.54 -38.28 37.45
N THR A 117 -52.71 -37.35 36.96
CA THR A 117 -51.36 -37.63 36.45
C THR A 117 -50.38 -38.13 37.54
N VAL A 118 -49.47 -39.01 37.13
CA VAL A 118 -48.39 -39.58 37.95
C VAL A 118 -47.05 -38.99 37.53
N SER A 119 -46.38 -38.33 38.47
CA SER A 119 -45.06 -37.70 38.24
C SER A 119 -44.02 -38.72 37.78
N GLY A 120 -43.31 -38.41 36.69
CA GLY A 120 -42.34 -39.29 36.04
C GLY A 120 -42.93 -40.34 35.09
N THR A 121 -44.27 -40.43 34.98
CA THR A 121 -44.96 -41.29 34.00
C THR A 121 -45.77 -40.47 33.01
N ASP A 122 -46.61 -39.55 33.51
CA ASP A 122 -47.43 -38.66 32.67
C ASP A 122 -46.73 -37.31 32.50
N PHE A 123 -46.44 -36.93 31.26
CA PHE A 123 -45.83 -35.64 30.93
C PHE A 123 -46.23 -35.17 29.53
N LEU A 124 -46.16 -33.85 29.33
CA LEU A 124 -46.19 -33.23 28.01
C LEU A 124 -44.74 -33.03 27.56
N GLY A 125 -44.28 -33.79 26.57
CA GLY A 125 -42.90 -33.76 26.10
C GLY A 125 -42.53 -34.95 25.23
N THR A 126 -41.24 -35.06 24.94
CA THR A 126 -40.58 -36.10 24.14
C THR A 126 -40.05 -37.24 25.03
N THR A 127 -39.93 -38.45 24.49
CA THR A 127 -39.37 -39.63 25.19
C THR A 127 -37.93 -39.94 24.77
N ASP A 128 -37.50 -39.29 23.71
CA ASP A 128 -36.20 -39.34 23.06
C ASP A 128 -35.49 -37.99 23.18
N ASP A 129 -34.21 -37.93 22.77
CA ASP A 129 -33.40 -36.71 22.80
C ASP A 129 -33.80 -35.73 21.66
N GLN A 130 -35.06 -35.29 21.67
CA GLN A 130 -35.63 -34.27 20.79
C GLN A 130 -36.23 -33.13 21.63
N ASP A 131 -36.12 -31.89 21.15
CA ASP A 131 -36.62 -30.72 21.86
C ASP A 131 -38.16 -30.60 21.75
N LEU A 132 -38.82 -30.03 22.77
CA LEU A 132 -40.27 -29.78 22.77
C LEU A 132 -40.57 -28.33 22.38
N ASP A 133 -41.22 -28.16 21.23
CA ASP A 133 -41.71 -26.86 20.74
C ASP A 133 -43.14 -26.57 21.23
N ILE A 134 -43.36 -25.41 21.84
CA ILE A 134 -44.68 -24.79 22.01
C ILE A 134 -44.85 -23.71 20.94
N ARG A 135 -45.86 -23.90 20.09
CA ARG A 135 -46.11 -23.08 18.90
C ARG A 135 -47.47 -22.39 18.93
N THR A 136 -47.57 -21.24 18.26
CA THR A 136 -48.84 -20.67 17.79
C THR A 136 -48.69 -20.28 16.32
N ASN A 137 -49.72 -20.51 15.50
CA ASN A 137 -49.65 -20.34 14.04
C ASN A 137 -48.43 -21.03 13.37
N ASP A 138 -48.08 -22.23 13.86
CA ASP A 138 -46.87 -23.02 13.51
C ASP A 138 -45.51 -22.31 13.76
N THR A 139 -45.51 -21.14 14.39
CA THR A 139 -44.31 -20.43 14.86
C THR A 139 -43.96 -20.89 16.27
N VAL A 140 -42.70 -21.31 16.50
CA VAL A 140 -42.20 -21.67 17.84
C VAL A 140 -42.01 -20.40 18.67
N HIS A 141 -42.67 -20.32 19.82
CA HIS A 141 -42.47 -19.20 20.77
C HIS A 141 -41.74 -19.62 22.03
N PHE A 142 -41.89 -20.88 22.44
CA PHE A 142 -41.06 -21.48 23.48
C PHE A 142 -40.53 -22.83 23.02
N ARG A 143 -39.25 -23.09 23.28
CA ARG A 143 -38.65 -24.42 23.12
C ARG A 143 -38.07 -24.87 24.46
N PHE A 144 -38.43 -26.08 24.88
CA PHE A 144 -37.77 -26.78 25.97
C PHE A 144 -36.72 -27.70 25.36
N THR A 145 -35.44 -27.35 25.53
CA THR A 145 -34.37 -28.15 24.93
C THR A 145 -34.06 -29.38 25.78
N THR A 146 -33.49 -30.40 25.14
CA THR A 146 -32.87 -31.58 25.77
C THR A 146 -31.83 -31.25 26.86
N LYS A 147 -31.32 -30.02 26.91
CA LYS A 147 -30.41 -29.52 27.96
C LYS A 147 -31.11 -28.86 29.15
N GLY A 148 -32.45 -28.83 29.17
CA GLY A 148 -33.25 -28.19 30.21
C GLY A 148 -33.33 -26.67 30.11
N GLN A 149 -33.09 -26.10 28.92
CA GLN A 149 -33.22 -24.66 28.68
C GLN A 149 -34.64 -24.33 28.21
N ILE A 150 -35.16 -23.16 28.59
CA ILE A 150 -36.35 -22.56 27.99
C ILE A 150 -35.87 -21.45 27.06
N GLU A 151 -35.99 -21.66 25.75
CA GLU A 151 -35.68 -20.65 24.75
C GLU A 151 -36.97 -19.88 24.43
N VAL A 152 -36.91 -18.54 24.49
CA VAL A 152 -37.97 -17.66 23.98
C VAL A 152 -37.60 -17.31 22.55
N LEU A 153 -38.49 -17.63 21.61
CA LEU A 153 -38.21 -17.61 20.17
C LEU A 153 -39.19 -16.69 19.44
N ASN A 154 -38.72 -16.13 18.32
CA ASN A 154 -39.45 -15.14 17.50
C ASN A 154 -39.85 -13.86 18.28
N THR A 155 -38.96 -13.41 19.17
CA THR A 155 -39.05 -12.19 19.99
C THR A 155 -37.81 -11.31 19.86
N GLY A 156 -37.04 -11.44 18.78
CA GLY A 156 -35.82 -10.64 18.63
C GLY A 156 -34.69 -10.98 19.62
N ASN A 157 -34.64 -12.23 20.07
CA ASN A 157 -33.84 -12.70 21.20
C ASN A 157 -34.16 -12.03 22.56
N SER A 158 -35.31 -11.34 22.67
CA SER A 158 -35.78 -10.69 23.90
C SER A 158 -36.66 -11.60 24.76
N ILE A 159 -36.68 -11.33 26.08
CA ILE A 159 -37.50 -12.01 27.09
C ILE A 159 -38.57 -11.03 27.59
N PHE A 160 -39.84 -11.33 27.29
CA PHE A 160 -41.00 -10.54 27.74
C PHE A 160 -41.91 -11.37 28.64
N ILE A 161 -42.11 -10.91 29.89
CA ILE A 161 -42.91 -11.60 30.91
C ILE A 161 -43.77 -10.57 31.67
N GLY A 162 -45.00 -10.36 31.20
CA GLY A 162 -45.98 -9.46 31.83
C GLY A 162 -46.98 -8.93 30.83
N GLU A 163 -48.13 -8.44 31.30
CA GLU A 163 -49.08 -7.70 30.46
C GLU A 163 -48.43 -6.40 29.96
N GLY A 164 -48.51 -6.13 28.65
CA GLY A 164 -47.89 -4.96 28.02
C GLY A 164 -46.35 -4.91 28.05
N ALA A 165 -45.67 -5.99 28.44
CA ALA A 165 -44.21 -6.06 28.44
C ALA A 165 -43.68 -6.22 27.01
N GLY A 166 -42.90 -5.25 26.52
CA GLY A 166 -42.37 -5.26 25.14
C GLY A 166 -43.43 -5.11 24.03
N GLU A 167 -44.63 -4.59 24.32
CA GLU A 167 -45.77 -4.61 23.39
C GLU A 167 -45.53 -3.89 22.04
N ASN A 168 -44.66 -2.87 22.01
CA ASN A 168 -44.29 -2.14 20.79
C ASN A 168 -42.86 -2.45 20.31
N ASP A 169 -42.25 -3.55 20.75
CA ASP A 169 -40.94 -4.01 20.27
C ASP A 169 -41.00 -4.38 18.77
N ASP A 170 -39.94 -4.07 18.00
CA ASP A 170 -39.93 -4.24 16.55
C ASP A 170 -39.60 -5.67 16.08
N GLY A 171 -39.26 -6.57 17.01
CA GLY A 171 -38.98 -7.98 16.74
C GLY A 171 -37.68 -8.22 15.97
N THR A 172 -36.81 -7.21 15.85
CA THR A 172 -35.44 -7.34 15.32
C THR A 172 -34.51 -7.89 16.41
N ASP A 173 -33.20 -8.03 16.20
CA ASP A 173 -32.32 -8.61 17.25
C ASP A 173 -32.05 -7.62 18.41
N ASN A 174 -33.06 -7.35 19.26
CA ASN A 174 -33.04 -6.34 20.33
C ASN A 174 -32.45 -6.81 21.68
N PHE A 175 -32.54 -8.10 22.03
CA PHE A 175 -32.00 -8.68 23.29
C PHE A 175 -32.50 -8.04 24.61
N ASN A 176 -33.76 -7.61 24.69
CA ASN A 176 -34.35 -7.00 25.90
C ASN A 176 -34.77 -8.01 26.98
N ILE A 177 -34.87 -7.56 28.25
CA ILE A 177 -35.46 -8.32 29.38
C ILE A 177 -36.48 -7.44 30.10
N PHE A 178 -37.77 -7.62 29.80
CA PHE A 178 -38.87 -6.86 30.43
C PHE A 178 -39.77 -7.78 31.26
N ILE A 179 -39.82 -7.53 32.57
CA ILE A 179 -40.53 -8.36 33.54
C ILE A 179 -41.41 -7.48 34.47
N GLY A 180 -42.72 -7.65 34.33
CA GLY A 180 -43.75 -6.93 35.08
C GLY A 180 -44.71 -6.13 34.19
N ASP A 181 -45.85 -5.73 34.77
CA ASP A 181 -46.87 -4.94 34.08
C ASP A 181 -46.28 -3.65 33.49
N SER A 182 -46.48 -3.50 32.18
CA SER A 182 -46.07 -2.36 31.38
C SER A 182 -44.57 -2.06 31.45
N ALA A 183 -43.73 -3.09 31.64
CA ALA A 183 -42.28 -2.96 31.61
C ALA A 183 -41.80 -2.75 30.16
N GLY A 184 -41.12 -1.64 29.88
CA GLY A 184 -40.56 -1.34 28.55
C GLY A 184 -41.58 -1.19 27.41
N THR A 185 -42.87 -0.96 27.69
CA THR A 185 -43.98 -1.01 26.69
C THR A 185 -43.74 -0.22 25.39
N ASN A 186 -43.06 0.93 25.44
CA ASN A 186 -42.87 1.81 24.27
C ASN A 186 -41.57 1.56 23.48
N ALA A 187 -40.82 0.50 23.79
CA ALA A 187 -39.46 0.22 23.29
C ALA A 187 -39.42 -0.22 21.81
N ASN A 188 -39.70 0.71 20.89
CA ASN A 188 -39.84 0.46 19.44
C ASN A 188 -38.50 0.27 18.70
N ASN A 189 -37.37 0.74 19.25
CA ASN A 189 -36.02 0.43 18.74
C ASN A 189 -35.00 0.66 19.86
N ALA A 190 -35.19 -0.03 20.97
CA ALA A 190 -34.31 0.01 22.13
C ALA A 190 -33.77 -1.39 22.39
N ASN A 191 -32.46 -1.51 22.58
CA ASN A 191 -31.79 -2.81 22.69
C ASN A 191 -31.16 -2.99 24.08
N GLU A 192 -30.96 -4.25 24.47
CA GLU A 192 -30.23 -4.67 25.68
C GLU A 192 -30.71 -4.02 26.99
N CYS A 193 -32.02 -3.74 27.12
CA CYS A 193 -32.59 -3.11 28.30
C CYS A 193 -33.15 -4.12 29.32
N ILE A 194 -32.96 -3.85 30.62
CA ILE A 194 -33.52 -4.59 31.74
C ILE A 194 -34.53 -3.70 32.47
N ALA A 195 -35.81 -4.07 32.42
CA ALA A 195 -36.89 -3.40 33.14
C ALA A 195 -37.62 -4.39 34.06
N ILE A 196 -37.49 -4.21 35.38
CA ILE A 196 -38.09 -5.09 36.38
C ILE A 196 -38.94 -4.27 37.37
N GLY A 197 -40.25 -4.47 37.29
CA GLY A 197 -41.26 -3.86 38.16
C GLY A 197 -42.21 -2.90 37.43
N PHE A 198 -43.33 -2.58 38.08
CA PHE A 198 -44.43 -1.78 37.53
C PHE A 198 -43.95 -0.46 36.91
N LYS A 199 -44.19 -0.31 35.60
CA LYS A 199 -43.82 0.86 34.78
C LYS A 199 -42.35 1.28 34.92
N SER A 200 -41.47 0.31 35.18
CA SER A 200 -40.03 0.49 34.98
C SER A 200 -39.77 0.71 33.49
N LEU A 201 -38.97 1.74 33.18
CA LEU A 201 -38.59 2.11 31.80
C LEU A 201 -39.79 2.39 30.84
N PHE A 202 -40.95 2.78 31.37
CA PHE A 202 -42.22 2.83 30.62
C PHE A 202 -42.22 3.72 29.36
N MET A 203 -41.68 4.93 29.41
CA MET A 203 -41.71 5.89 28.29
C MET A 203 -40.59 5.70 27.25
N ASN A 204 -39.75 4.67 27.40
CA ASN A 204 -38.52 4.52 26.64
C ASN A 204 -38.80 4.07 25.21
N THR A 205 -38.44 4.90 24.22
CA THR A 205 -38.70 4.62 22.79
C THR A 205 -37.49 4.03 22.08
N THR A 206 -36.30 4.60 22.31
CA THR A 206 -35.04 4.16 21.66
C THR A 206 -33.83 4.08 22.60
N GLY A 207 -34.03 4.40 23.89
CA GLY A 207 -32.94 4.40 24.87
C GLY A 207 -32.47 2.99 25.20
N SER A 208 -31.23 2.64 24.86
CA SER A 208 -30.69 1.28 24.98
C SER A 208 -29.84 1.08 26.25
N TYR A 209 -29.54 -0.16 26.62
CA TYR A 209 -28.66 -0.53 27.76
C TYR A 209 -29.12 -0.02 29.15
N ASN A 210 -30.42 0.19 29.35
CA ASN A 210 -30.95 0.72 30.61
C ASN A 210 -31.29 -0.39 31.62
N THR A 211 -30.90 -0.22 32.89
CA THR A 211 -31.30 -1.07 34.02
C THR A 211 -32.23 -0.30 34.97
N ALA A 212 -33.52 -0.64 34.96
CA ALA A 212 -34.55 -0.04 35.78
C ALA A 212 -35.14 -1.09 36.74
N ILE A 213 -34.81 -1.02 38.04
CA ILE A 213 -35.27 -1.98 39.05
C ILE A 213 -36.00 -1.25 40.19
N GLY A 214 -37.31 -1.42 40.23
CA GLY A 214 -38.19 -0.90 41.29
C GLY A 214 -39.29 0.05 40.79
N TYR A 215 -40.18 0.41 41.72
CA TYR A 215 -41.37 1.22 41.43
C TYR A 215 -41.03 2.59 40.82
N LEU A 216 -41.46 2.77 39.56
CA LEU A 216 -41.25 3.97 38.73
C LEU A 216 -39.77 4.34 38.52
N ALA A 217 -38.86 3.36 38.59
CA ALA A 217 -37.48 3.55 38.18
C ALA A 217 -37.42 3.92 36.68
N LEU A 218 -36.79 5.05 36.35
CA LEU A 218 -36.65 5.57 34.97
C LEU A 218 -37.97 5.74 34.20
N GLN A 219 -39.10 5.96 34.88
CA GLN A 219 -40.43 6.01 34.26
C GLN A 219 -40.53 6.95 33.04
N ASN A 220 -40.00 8.18 33.16
CA ASN A 220 -40.13 9.23 32.14
C ASN A 220 -38.98 9.27 31.13
N ASN A 221 -38.08 8.28 31.14
CA ASN A 221 -36.95 8.19 30.23
C ASN A 221 -37.46 7.90 28.81
N THR A 222 -37.21 8.79 27.85
CA THR A 222 -37.66 8.61 26.46
C THR A 222 -36.54 8.07 25.57
N THR A 223 -35.40 8.75 25.54
CA THR A 223 -34.24 8.38 24.69
C THR A 223 -32.94 8.20 25.47
N GLY A 224 -32.97 8.43 26.79
CA GLY A 224 -31.80 8.24 27.66
C GLY A 224 -31.34 6.78 27.65
N SER A 225 -30.03 6.56 27.54
CA SER A 225 -29.40 5.23 27.45
C SER A 225 -28.39 5.03 28.58
N VAL A 226 -28.03 3.77 28.88
CA VAL A 226 -26.99 3.40 29.86
C VAL A 226 -27.30 3.88 31.30
N GLN A 227 -28.56 3.90 31.71
CA GLN A 227 -28.97 4.31 33.07
C GLN A 227 -29.03 3.12 34.03
N THR A 228 -28.63 3.31 35.30
CA THR A 228 -28.86 2.35 36.40
C THR A 228 -29.68 3.01 37.51
N ALA A 229 -30.93 2.58 37.66
CA ALA A 229 -31.85 3.08 38.70
C ALA A 229 -32.33 1.94 39.60
N VAL A 230 -31.90 1.96 40.87
CA VAL A 230 -32.24 0.92 41.86
C VAL A 230 -32.85 1.58 43.10
N GLY A 231 -34.16 1.42 43.25
CA GLY A 231 -34.94 1.97 44.35
C GLY A 231 -36.12 2.83 43.90
N GLY A 232 -37.11 2.98 44.78
CA GLY A 232 -38.35 3.71 44.47
C GLY A 232 -38.08 5.15 44.05
N ARG A 233 -38.55 5.51 42.84
CA ARG A 233 -38.37 6.83 42.21
C ARG A 233 -36.91 7.27 41.98
N ALA A 234 -35.95 6.34 41.94
CA ALA A 234 -34.62 6.64 41.45
C ALA A 234 -34.69 7.09 39.98
N LEU A 235 -34.07 8.23 39.64
CA LEU A 235 -34.08 8.83 38.29
C LEU A 235 -35.47 9.02 37.65
N MET A 236 -36.54 9.16 38.45
CA MET A 236 -37.93 9.17 37.98
C MET A 236 -38.23 10.24 36.91
N ASN A 237 -37.63 11.43 37.02
CA ASN A 237 -37.86 12.56 36.11
C ASN A 237 -36.77 12.71 35.03
N ASN A 238 -35.91 11.70 34.83
CA ASN A 238 -34.97 11.73 33.72
C ASN A 238 -35.73 11.65 32.39
N THR A 239 -35.45 12.56 31.45
CA THR A 239 -36.07 12.53 30.12
C THR A 239 -35.11 11.97 29.07
N SER A 240 -33.94 12.58 28.92
CA SER A 240 -32.97 12.22 27.85
C SER A 240 -31.52 12.09 28.32
N SER A 241 -31.21 12.27 29.61
CA SER A 241 -29.82 12.12 30.08
C SER A 241 -29.39 10.64 30.14
N THR A 242 -28.07 10.42 30.15
CA THR A 242 -27.43 9.09 30.02
C THR A 242 -26.34 8.87 31.09
N HIS A 243 -25.95 7.60 31.30
CA HIS A 243 -24.86 7.17 32.19
C HIS A 243 -25.00 7.51 33.70
N ASN A 244 -26.20 7.65 34.25
CA ASN A 244 -26.43 7.90 35.68
C ASN A 244 -26.61 6.60 36.49
N THR A 245 -26.09 6.59 37.71
CA THR A 245 -26.31 5.53 38.72
C THR A 245 -26.98 6.12 39.96
N ALA A 246 -28.25 5.80 40.20
CA ALA A 246 -29.01 6.25 41.36
C ALA A 246 -29.45 5.06 42.23
N ILE A 247 -28.89 4.97 43.44
CA ILE A 247 -29.16 3.90 44.41
C ILE A 247 -29.66 4.50 45.72
N GLY A 248 -30.93 4.24 46.04
CA GLY A 248 -31.59 4.72 47.26
C GLY A 248 -32.81 5.61 47.01
N PHE A 249 -33.64 5.74 48.04
CA PHE A 249 -34.95 6.41 47.93
C PHE A 249 -34.82 7.90 47.60
N CYS A 250 -35.47 8.32 46.51
CA CYS A 250 -35.37 9.67 45.95
C CYS A 250 -33.94 10.15 45.65
N SER A 251 -33.00 9.23 45.43
CA SER A 251 -31.67 9.56 44.89
C SER A 251 -31.84 10.12 43.47
N MET A 252 -31.29 11.31 43.21
CA MET A 252 -31.45 12.06 41.94
C MET A 252 -32.89 12.25 41.45
N MET A 253 -33.88 12.38 42.35
CA MET A 253 -35.29 12.40 41.97
C MET A 253 -35.66 13.50 40.94
N TYR A 254 -35.05 14.69 41.03
CA TYR A 254 -35.36 15.83 40.16
C TYR A 254 -34.39 16.03 38.99
N ASN A 255 -33.48 15.09 38.75
CA ASN A 255 -32.52 15.18 37.66
C ASN A 255 -33.20 14.97 36.30
N THR A 256 -33.36 16.05 35.53
CA THR A 256 -34.02 16.01 34.21
C THR A 256 -33.03 15.76 33.07
N THR A 257 -31.91 16.51 33.04
CA THR A 257 -30.91 16.50 31.95
C THR A 257 -29.49 16.13 32.38
N GLY A 258 -29.21 16.10 33.70
CA GLY A 258 -27.88 15.80 34.23
C GLY A 258 -27.47 14.35 34.01
N GLY A 259 -26.43 14.10 33.20
CA GLY A 259 -25.87 12.77 32.94
C GLY A 259 -24.61 12.46 33.76
N LEU A 260 -24.15 11.20 33.72
CA LEU A 260 -22.90 10.71 34.34
C LEU A 260 -22.82 10.76 35.89
N ASN A 261 -23.91 11.05 36.60
CA ASN A 261 -23.89 11.21 38.06
C ASN A 261 -24.01 9.86 38.81
N THR A 262 -23.38 9.74 39.98
CA THR A 262 -23.51 8.61 40.92
C THR A 262 -24.02 9.08 42.28
N ALA A 263 -25.19 8.62 42.69
CA ALA A 263 -25.83 9.09 43.92
C ALA A 263 -26.28 7.92 44.80
N VAL A 264 -25.64 7.78 45.97
CA VAL A 264 -25.90 6.71 46.94
C VAL A 264 -26.28 7.31 48.29
N GLY A 265 -27.49 7.01 48.77
CA GLY A 265 -27.99 7.45 50.07
C GLY A 265 -29.23 8.35 50.02
N TYR A 266 -29.78 8.67 51.20
CA TYR A 266 -31.03 9.40 51.32
C TYR A 266 -30.89 10.86 50.85
N ARG A 267 -31.62 11.22 49.79
CA ARG A 267 -31.59 12.54 49.15
C ARG A 267 -30.17 13.00 48.75
N SER A 268 -29.30 12.06 48.41
CA SER A 268 -28.06 12.36 47.70
C SER A 268 -28.40 12.99 46.34
N LEU A 269 -27.74 14.11 46.00
CA LEU A 269 -27.94 14.84 44.73
C LEU A 269 -29.42 15.17 44.40
N TYR A 270 -30.20 15.55 45.42
CA TYR A 270 -31.66 15.67 45.33
C TYR A 270 -32.18 16.65 44.26
N ASN A 271 -31.57 17.84 44.14
CA ASN A 271 -31.97 18.91 43.20
C ASN A 271 -31.08 18.98 41.93
N ASN A 272 -30.30 17.93 41.67
CA ASN A 272 -29.22 17.99 40.69
C ASN A 272 -29.69 18.03 39.23
N ASN A 273 -29.36 19.10 38.51
CA ASN A 273 -29.33 19.15 37.04
C ASN A 273 -27.89 19.24 36.48
N GLY A 274 -26.87 19.17 37.35
CA GLY A 274 -25.47 19.08 36.95
C GLY A 274 -25.07 17.69 36.46
N HIS A 275 -23.87 17.58 35.89
CA HIS A 275 -23.34 16.34 35.32
C HIS A 275 -22.18 15.78 36.14
N ALA A 276 -21.97 14.47 36.09
CA ALA A 276 -20.78 13.78 36.61
C ALA A 276 -20.49 13.99 38.11
N ASN A 277 -21.49 14.26 38.94
CA ASN A 277 -21.32 14.38 40.39
C ASN A 277 -21.39 13.01 41.09
N THR A 278 -20.58 12.80 42.13
CA THR A 278 -20.60 11.63 43.01
C THR A 278 -20.94 12.03 44.44
N SER A 279 -21.99 11.46 45.04
CA SER A 279 -22.40 11.85 46.39
C SER A 279 -22.84 10.64 47.22
N VAL A 280 -22.20 10.48 48.38
CA VAL A 280 -22.34 9.32 49.28
C VAL A 280 -22.46 9.81 50.73
N GLY A 281 -23.68 10.02 51.20
CA GLY A 281 -23.90 10.56 52.55
C GLY A 281 -25.34 10.98 52.82
N TYR A 282 -25.58 11.49 54.03
CA TYR A 282 -26.86 12.11 54.40
C TYR A 282 -26.84 13.57 53.94
N ARG A 283 -27.69 13.91 52.96
CA ARG A 283 -27.80 15.27 52.37
C ARG A 283 -26.50 15.84 51.80
N SER A 284 -25.49 15.02 51.50
CA SER A 284 -24.32 15.48 50.75
C SER A 284 -24.77 15.99 49.37
N LEU A 285 -24.25 17.16 48.97
CA LEU A 285 -24.64 17.87 47.75
C LEU A 285 -26.15 18.18 47.58
N ALA A 286 -26.94 18.26 48.66
CA ALA A 286 -28.40 18.40 48.56
C ALA A 286 -28.88 19.65 47.79
N SER A 287 -28.13 20.75 47.84
CA SER A 287 -28.48 22.04 47.21
C SER A 287 -27.92 22.20 45.79
N ASN A 288 -27.19 21.21 45.26
CA ASN A 288 -26.53 21.32 43.97
C ASN A 288 -27.55 21.44 42.83
N THR A 289 -27.48 22.54 42.07
CA THR A 289 -28.39 22.78 40.94
C THR A 289 -27.71 22.54 39.60
N ILE A 290 -26.62 23.27 39.31
CA ILE A 290 -25.87 23.22 38.04
C ILE A 290 -24.39 22.84 38.21
N GLY A 291 -23.94 22.72 39.47
CA GLY A 291 -22.58 22.27 39.78
C GLY A 291 -22.32 20.85 39.26
N HIS A 292 -21.15 20.62 38.70
CA HIS A 292 -20.77 19.38 38.03
C HIS A 292 -19.42 18.86 38.56
N LEU A 293 -19.13 17.57 38.35
CA LEU A 293 -17.87 16.93 38.76
C LEU A 293 -17.57 16.95 40.27
N ASN A 294 -18.54 17.26 41.13
CA ASN A 294 -18.32 17.33 42.58
C ASN A 294 -18.36 15.94 43.22
N THR A 295 -17.51 15.71 44.22
CA THR A 295 -17.50 14.52 45.07
C THR A 295 -17.69 14.90 46.53
N ALA A 296 -18.67 14.31 47.23
CA ALA A 296 -18.87 14.56 48.66
C ALA A 296 -19.22 13.29 49.45
N SER A 297 -18.60 13.12 50.61
CA SER A 297 -18.97 12.11 51.59
C SER A 297 -18.75 12.59 53.03
N GLY A 298 -19.79 12.51 53.84
CA GLY A 298 -19.83 13.05 55.19
C GLY A 298 -21.23 13.54 55.55
N TRP A 299 -21.41 13.94 56.82
CA TRP A 299 -22.62 14.62 57.25
C TRP A 299 -22.56 16.09 56.82
N GLU A 300 -23.50 16.50 55.97
CA GLU A 300 -23.61 17.86 55.41
C GLU A 300 -22.32 18.38 54.73
N ALA A 301 -21.49 17.45 54.23
CA ALA A 301 -20.36 17.77 53.38
C ALA A 301 -20.85 18.49 52.11
N MET A 302 -20.32 19.70 51.87
CA MET A 302 -20.65 20.53 50.70
C MET A 302 -22.16 20.85 50.56
N TYR A 303 -22.84 21.11 51.69
CA TYR A 303 -24.30 21.27 51.76
C TYR A 303 -24.85 22.48 50.96
N ASN A 304 -24.16 23.62 50.98
CA ASN A 304 -24.63 24.86 50.33
C ASN A 304 -24.12 25.06 48.88
N ASN A 305 -23.50 24.06 48.25
CA ASN A 305 -23.01 24.22 46.88
C ASN A 305 -24.14 24.34 45.87
N ILE A 306 -24.24 25.51 45.22
CA ILE A 306 -25.30 25.84 44.25
C ILE A 306 -24.80 25.54 42.83
N SER A 307 -23.67 26.15 42.46
CA SER A 307 -23.08 26.12 41.13
C SER A 307 -21.59 25.76 41.11
N GLY A 308 -20.95 25.69 42.30
CA GLY A 308 -19.58 25.22 42.45
C GLY A 308 -19.38 23.82 41.84
N ARG A 309 -18.19 23.58 41.28
CA ARG A 309 -17.88 22.42 40.44
C ARG A 309 -16.53 21.81 40.79
N SER A 310 -16.33 20.54 40.47
CA SER A 310 -15.07 19.81 40.68
C SER A 310 -14.57 19.79 42.14
N ASN A 311 -15.45 20.05 43.11
CA ASN A 311 -15.10 20.09 44.53
C ASN A 311 -15.07 18.67 45.14
N CYS A 312 -14.34 18.50 46.24
CA CYS A 312 -14.06 17.23 46.89
C CYS A 312 -14.12 17.43 48.42
N ALA A 313 -15.16 16.92 49.09
CA ALA A 313 -15.41 17.17 50.51
C ALA A 313 -15.53 15.86 51.31
N TYR A 314 -14.63 15.66 52.28
CA TYR A 314 -14.57 14.47 53.14
C TYR A 314 -14.41 14.86 54.62
N GLY A 315 -15.51 14.91 55.35
CA GLY A 315 -15.54 15.26 56.76
C GLY A 315 -16.90 15.76 57.22
N SER A 316 -17.05 15.99 58.53
CA SER A 316 -18.20 16.74 59.05
C SER A 316 -17.99 18.22 58.71
N GLN A 317 -18.96 18.81 58.00
CA GLN A 317 -18.96 20.25 57.64
C GLN A 317 -17.69 20.73 56.90
N SER A 318 -16.96 19.82 56.25
CA SER A 318 -15.89 20.16 55.32
C SER A 318 -16.49 20.91 54.12
N LEU A 319 -15.93 22.09 53.79
CA LEU A 319 -16.41 22.94 52.69
C LEU A 319 -17.91 23.32 52.79
N TYR A 320 -18.40 23.58 54.01
CA TYR A 320 -19.84 23.78 54.28
C TYR A 320 -20.45 25.03 53.63
N HIS A 321 -19.72 26.16 53.60
CA HIS A 321 -20.22 27.45 53.11
C HIS A 321 -20.00 27.72 51.61
N ASN A 322 -19.45 26.76 50.85
CA ASN A 322 -19.06 26.99 49.46
C ASN A 322 -20.29 27.07 48.54
N GLU A 323 -20.72 28.27 48.14
CA GLU A 323 -21.85 28.47 47.22
C GLU A 323 -21.45 28.30 45.75
N THR A 324 -20.33 28.93 45.37
CA THR A 324 -19.89 29.07 43.97
C THR A 324 -18.45 28.65 43.72
N GLY A 325 -17.63 28.50 44.77
CA GLY A 325 -16.23 28.08 44.66
C GLY A 325 -16.07 26.72 43.98
N PHE A 326 -14.97 26.52 43.26
CA PHE A 326 -14.72 25.34 42.43
C PHE A 326 -13.31 24.74 42.63
N SER A 327 -13.16 23.46 42.29
CA SER A 327 -11.91 22.69 42.39
C SER A 327 -11.30 22.65 43.80
N ASN A 328 -12.12 22.74 44.85
CA ASN A 328 -11.69 22.75 46.24
C ASN A 328 -11.67 21.33 46.83
N VAL A 329 -10.60 20.95 47.54
CA VAL A 329 -10.44 19.71 48.30
C VAL A 329 -10.42 20.04 49.79
N ALA A 330 -11.39 19.53 50.55
CA ALA A 330 -11.47 19.72 52.01
C ALA A 330 -11.59 18.35 52.71
N VAL A 331 -10.58 18.00 53.51
CA VAL A 331 -10.51 16.71 54.22
C VAL A 331 -10.19 16.92 55.70
N GLY A 332 -11.14 16.59 56.56
CA GLY A 332 -11.06 16.81 58.00
C GLY A 332 -12.17 17.70 58.55
N GLU A 333 -12.31 17.73 59.87
CA GLU A 333 -13.31 18.54 60.57
C GLU A 333 -12.99 20.04 60.40
N HIS A 334 -14.00 20.84 60.03
CA HIS A 334 -13.87 22.28 59.77
C HIS A 334 -12.75 22.67 58.77
N ALA A 335 -12.27 21.74 57.95
CA ALA A 335 -11.34 22.03 56.87
C ALA A 335 -12.02 22.93 55.83
N LEU A 336 -11.40 24.07 55.53
CA LEU A 336 -11.91 25.08 54.60
C LEU A 336 -13.35 25.55 54.89
N PHE A 337 -13.69 25.68 56.18
CA PHE A 337 -15.06 25.91 56.66
C PHE A 337 -15.69 27.21 56.13
N SER A 338 -14.96 28.33 56.19
CA SER A 338 -15.45 29.68 55.88
C SER A 338 -15.42 30.05 54.40
N ASN A 339 -15.12 29.10 53.52
CA ASN A 339 -14.92 29.36 52.09
C ASN A 339 -16.25 29.47 51.34
N ASP A 340 -16.55 30.66 50.84
CA ASP A 340 -17.74 30.97 50.04
C ASP A 340 -17.52 30.73 48.53
N SER A 341 -16.65 31.55 47.92
CA SER A 341 -16.45 31.64 46.46
C SER A 341 -15.01 31.38 46.00
N ALA A 342 -14.04 31.39 46.92
CA ALA A 342 -12.64 31.11 46.58
C ALA A 342 -12.44 29.65 46.14
N SER A 343 -11.45 29.43 45.27
CA SER A 343 -11.38 28.26 44.38
C SER A 343 -9.96 27.70 44.23
N ASN A 344 -9.88 26.42 43.84
CA ASN A 344 -8.66 25.63 43.61
C ASN A 344 -7.83 25.39 44.88
N ILE A 345 -8.48 25.20 46.03
CA ILE A 345 -7.83 25.12 47.35
C ILE A 345 -7.74 23.66 47.81
N VAL A 346 -6.65 23.27 48.48
CA VAL A 346 -6.50 21.98 49.15
C VAL A 346 -6.32 22.22 50.66
N ALA A 347 -7.25 21.77 51.49
CA ALA A 347 -7.19 21.87 52.94
C ALA A 347 -7.34 20.48 53.57
N ILE A 348 -6.28 19.97 54.18
CA ILE A 348 -6.25 18.63 54.79
C ILE A 348 -5.76 18.72 56.24
N GLY A 349 -6.61 18.31 57.19
CA GLY A 349 -6.37 18.36 58.62
C GLY A 349 -7.24 19.39 59.36
N ASP A 350 -7.38 19.19 60.67
CA ASP A 350 -8.18 20.04 61.57
C ASP A 350 -7.83 21.53 61.40
N SER A 351 -8.87 22.31 61.10
CA SER A 351 -8.83 23.77 60.98
C SER A 351 -7.77 24.28 59.99
N SER A 352 -7.40 23.47 59.00
CA SER A 352 -6.56 23.91 57.89
C SER A 352 -7.33 24.92 57.03
N LEU A 353 -6.72 26.08 56.76
CA LEU A 353 -7.35 27.21 56.03
C LEU A 353 -8.73 27.63 56.58
N HIS A 354 -8.94 27.56 57.90
CA HIS A 354 -10.24 27.82 58.53
C HIS A 354 -10.84 29.20 58.22
N ASN A 355 -9.99 30.25 58.17
CA ASN A 355 -10.37 31.64 57.91
C ASN A 355 -10.27 32.06 56.44
N ASN A 356 -9.98 31.13 55.52
CA ASN A 356 -9.69 31.43 54.12
C ASN A 356 -10.93 32.00 53.40
N GLY A 357 -10.80 33.20 52.85
CA GLY A 357 -11.87 33.94 52.18
C GLY A 357 -12.54 35.02 53.04
N ILE A 358 -12.24 35.11 54.33
CA ILE A 358 -12.81 36.16 55.20
C ILE A 358 -12.29 37.54 54.74
N GLY A 359 -13.21 38.38 54.24
CA GLY A 359 -12.90 39.71 53.71
C GLY A 359 -12.33 39.71 52.29
N ALA A 360 -12.31 38.58 51.59
CA ALA A 360 -11.95 38.52 50.18
C ALA A 360 -13.00 39.24 49.32
N SER A 361 -12.51 40.04 48.37
CA SER A 361 -13.32 40.83 47.42
C SER A 361 -12.80 40.76 45.99
N GLY A 362 -11.52 40.43 45.79
CA GLY A 362 -10.92 40.12 44.50
C GLY A 362 -11.02 38.64 44.14
N SER A 363 -11.16 38.34 42.84
CA SER A 363 -11.28 36.97 42.30
C SER A 363 -10.07 36.05 42.56
N ASP A 364 -8.90 36.64 42.84
CA ASP A 364 -7.67 35.92 43.15
C ASP A 364 -7.40 35.79 44.66
N GLU A 365 -8.14 36.51 45.51
CA GLU A 365 -7.92 36.49 46.95
C GLU A 365 -8.36 35.15 47.55
N ALA A 366 -7.56 34.62 48.48
CA ALA A 366 -7.78 33.34 49.15
C ALA A 366 -7.79 32.08 48.24
N CYS A 367 -7.57 32.23 46.93
CA CYS A 367 -7.55 31.14 45.96
C CYS A 367 -6.22 30.36 45.93
N ARG A 368 -6.23 29.15 45.35
CA ARG A 368 -5.04 28.37 44.98
C ARG A 368 -4.07 28.02 46.14
N ASN A 369 -4.58 27.97 47.37
CA ASN A 369 -3.79 27.58 48.55
C ASN A 369 -3.82 26.06 48.78
N THR A 370 -2.71 25.46 49.21
CA THR A 370 -2.59 24.05 49.62
C THR A 370 -2.06 23.99 51.06
N ALA A 371 -2.89 23.63 52.02
CA ALA A 371 -2.53 23.56 53.44
C ALA A 371 -2.83 22.17 54.01
N ILE A 372 -1.77 21.45 54.41
CA ILE A 372 -1.84 20.07 54.89
C ILE A 372 -1.16 20.00 56.27
N GLY A 373 -1.93 19.70 57.32
CA GLY A 373 -1.49 19.69 58.71
C GLY A 373 -2.35 20.59 59.60
N SER A 374 -2.49 20.23 60.89
CA SER A 374 -3.31 21.00 61.84
C SER A 374 -2.81 22.44 61.93
N LYS A 375 -3.75 23.38 61.71
CA LYS A 375 -3.51 24.83 61.74
C LYS A 375 -2.41 25.32 60.77
N SER A 376 -2.20 24.60 59.68
CA SER A 376 -1.43 25.11 58.54
C SER A 376 -2.21 26.26 57.89
N MET A 377 -1.54 27.40 57.65
CA MET A 377 -2.14 28.64 57.14
C MET A 377 -3.42 29.10 57.88
N TYR A 378 -3.48 28.93 59.20
CA TYR A 378 -4.68 29.21 59.99
C TYR A 378 -5.19 30.66 59.90
N GLU A 379 -4.28 31.65 59.92
CA GLU A 379 -4.62 33.08 59.87
C GLU A 379 -4.77 33.64 58.43
N ASN A 380 -4.77 32.78 57.40
CA ASN A 380 -4.86 33.24 56.02
C ASN A 380 -6.27 33.74 55.68
N THR A 381 -6.37 35.02 55.31
CA THR A 381 -7.64 35.66 54.91
C THR A 381 -7.70 35.87 53.40
N THR A 382 -6.74 36.59 52.83
CA THR A 382 -6.70 36.94 51.39
C THR A 382 -5.44 36.46 50.66
N GLY A 383 -4.43 35.94 51.37
CA GLY A 383 -3.23 35.35 50.76
C GLY A 383 -3.58 34.18 49.82
N TYR A 384 -2.82 34.02 48.74
CA TYR A 384 -3.14 33.12 47.63
C TYR A 384 -1.88 32.45 47.03
N ASP A 385 -2.06 31.37 46.29
CA ASP A 385 -0.97 30.60 45.66
C ASP A 385 0.12 30.11 46.65
N ASN A 386 -0.23 29.75 47.90
CA ASN A 386 0.72 29.20 48.87
C ASN A 386 0.57 27.69 49.08
N THR A 387 1.65 26.99 49.37
CA THR A 387 1.70 25.58 49.78
C THR A 387 2.32 25.46 51.18
N ALA A 388 1.66 24.78 52.10
CA ALA A 388 2.02 24.72 53.52
C ALA A 388 1.77 23.31 54.10
N LEU A 389 2.82 22.50 54.20
CA LEU A 389 2.77 21.10 54.66
C LEU A 389 3.52 20.94 55.99
N GLY A 390 2.79 20.85 57.09
CA GLY A 390 3.34 20.66 58.44
C GLY A 390 2.53 21.32 59.55
N TYR A 391 2.92 21.05 60.80
CA TYR A 391 2.38 21.78 61.95
C TYR A 391 2.86 23.23 61.93
N GLN A 392 1.91 24.17 61.88
CA GLN A 392 2.16 25.62 61.87
C GLN A 392 3.08 26.11 60.73
N SER A 393 3.14 25.42 59.59
CA SER A 393 3.74 25.98 58.37
C SER A 393 2.94 27.21 57.92
N LEU A 394 3.63 28.32 57.62
CA LEU A 394 3.03 29.61 57.24
C LEU A 394 1.93 30.11 58.22
N TYR A 395 2.02 29.78 59.51
CA TYR A 395 0.96 30.06 60.50
C TYR A 395 0.49 31.52 60.54
N SER A 396 1.42 32.48 60.53
CA SER A 396 1.15 33.92 60.62
C SER A 396 0.93 34.63 59.27
N SER A 397 0.77 33.88 58.18
CA SER A 397 0.48 34.45 56.86
C SER A 397 -0.95 34.97 56.80
N THR A 398 -1.11 36.29 56.62
CA THR A 398 -2.42 36.92 56.36
C THR A 398 -2.64 37.18 54.87
N SER A 399 -1.61 37.68 54.18
CA SER A 399 -1.65 38.06 52.75
C SER A 399 -0.39 37.65 51.95
N SER A 400 0.41 36.70 52.45
CA SER A 400 1.58 36.16 51.75
C SER A 400 1.19 35.43 50.45
N LYS A 401 2.13 35.32 49.48
CA LYS A 401 1.86 34.81 48.13
C LYS A 401 3.00 33.97 47.56
N TRP A 402 2.70 32.92 46.79
CA TRP A 402 3.71 32.10 46.08
C TRP A 402 4.74 31.39 46.99
N ASN A 403 4.42 31.12 48.26
CA ASN A 403 5.35 30.44 49.17
C ASN A 403 5.08 28.93 49.24
N THR A 404 6.13 28.11 49.30
CA THR A 404 6.09 26.67 49.57
C THR A 404 6.82 26.38 50.89
N ALA A 405 6.09 26.12 51.97
CA ALA A 405 6.64 25.81 53.30
C ALA A 405 6.35 24.35 53.67
N ILE A 406 7.38 23.51 53.71
CA ILE A 406 7.27 22.08 54.06
C ILE A 406 8.14 21.81 55.30
N GLY A 407 7.53 21.26 56.35
CA GLY A 407 8.16 20.99 57.64
C GLY A 407 7.65 21.89 58.77
N SER A 408 7.71 21.36 60.00
CA SER A 408 7.21 22.07 61.19
C SER A 408 7.92 23.41 61.38
N GLN A 409 7.14 24.48 61.58
CA GLN A 409 7.62 25.86 61.73
C GLN A 409 8.45 26.40 60.54
N SER A 410 8.34 25.80 59.35
CA SER A 410 8.90 26.37 58.11
C SER A 410 8.16 27.66 57.74
N LEU A 411 8.92 28.74 57.46
CA LEU A 411 8.38 30.10 57.19
C LEU A 411 7.37 30.61 58.24
N THR A 412 7.50 30.19 59.50
CA THR A 412 6.47 30.41 60.54
C THR A 412 6.18 31.88 60.86
N SER A 413 7.16 32.78 60.67
CA SER A 413 7.06 34.22 60.96
C SER A 413 6.79 35.08 59.72
N SER A 414 6.54 34.46 58.56
CA SER A 414 6.21 35.17 57.32
C SER A 414 4.83 35.82 57.44
N THR A 415 4.76 37.13 57.26
CA THR A 415 3.51 37.90 57.25
C THR A 415 3.08 38.25 55.82
N THR A 416 3.99 38.83 55.03
CA THR A 416 3.77 39.27 53.64
C THR A 416 4.87 38.82 52.67
N ALA A 417 5.72 37.87 53.04
CA ALA A 417 6.81 37.41 52.17
C ALA A 417 6.27 36.69 50.92
N SER A 418 7.07 36.63 49.85
CA SER A 418 6.64 36.02 48.59
C SER A 418 7.69 35.16 47.88
N SER A 419 7.23 34.18 47.09
CA SER A 419 8.09 33.36 46.23
C SER A 419 9.15 32.52 46.96
N ASN A 420 8.96 32.17 48.24
CA ASN A 420 9.93 31.38 49.01
C ASN A 420 9.59 29.88 49.03
N THR A 421 10.55 29.02 48.71
CA THR A 421 10.49 27.56 48.89
C THR A 421 11.38 27.13 50.06
N SER A 422 10.80 26.52 51.08
CA SER A 422 11.46 26.18 52.34
C SER A 422 11.06 24.78 52.81
N VAL A 423 11.99 23.84 52.72
CA VAL A 423 11.78 22.42 53.06
C VAL A 423 12.73 22.00 54.18
N GLY A 424 12.20 21.85 55.39
CA GLY A 424 12.94 21.37 56.56
C GLY A 424 12.52 22.03 57.87
N TYR A 425 12.94 21.44 58.99
CA TYR A 425 12.67 22.00 60.33
C TYR A 425 13.38 23.36 60.49
N ARG A 426 12.58 24.41 60.74
CA ARG A 426 13.03 25.80 60.91
C ARG A 426 13.85 26.37 59.75
N SER A 427 13.69 25.82 58.55
CA SER A 427 14.20 26.44 57.32
C SER A 427 13.49 27.79 57.10
N LEU A 428 14.26 28.82 56.73
CA LEU A 428 13.80 30.21 56.53
C LEU A 428 12.94 30.79 57.68
N GLN A 429 13.11 30.31 58.92
CA GLN A 429 12.21 30.62 60.05
C GLN A 429 12.05 32.13 60.33
N ASN A 430 13.13 32.90 60.22
CA ASN A 430 13.16 34.33 60.54
C ASN A 430 12.89 35.23 59.32
N ASN A 431 12.58 34.67 58.15
CA ASN A 431 12.26 35.47 56.98
C ASN A 431 10.88 36.14 57.16
N THR A 432 10.86 37.47 57.16
CA THR A 432 9.64 38.27 57.38
C THR A 432 9.08 38.85 56.08
N THR A 433 9.94 39.34 55.20
CA THR A 433 9.56 40.01 53.93
C THR A 433 10.42 39.64 52.72
N GLY A 434 11.56 38.96 52.89
CA GLY A 434 12.44 38.56 51.79
C GLY A 434 11.78 37.52 50.87
N GLY A 435 12.09 37.56 49.57
CA GLY A 435 11.45 36.70 48.58
C GLY A 435 12.41 35.95 47.66
N SER A 436 11.88 35.02 46.86
CA SER A 436 12.65 34.23 45.86
C SER A 436 13.78 33.35 46.45
N ASN A 437 13.61 32.80 47.64
CA ASN A 437 14.60 31.91 48.27
C ASN A 437 14.22 30.42 48.16
N VAL A 438 15.19 29.54 47.93
CA VAL A 438 15.02 28.07 47.92
C VAL A 438 15.97 27.42 48.94
N ALA A 439 15.40 26.82 49.98
CA ALA A 439 16.11 26.22 51.11
C ALA A 439 15.67 24.77 51.34
N PHE A 440 16.62 23.82 51.35
CA PHE A 440 16.35 22.41 51.57
C PHE A 440 17.33 21.81 52.60
N GLY A 441 16.88 21.64 53.84
CA GLY A 441 17.68 21.14 54.97
C GLY A 441 17.20 21.68 56.33
N SER A 442 17.86 21.26 57.41
CA SER A 442 17.63 21.88 58.74
C SER A 442 18.50 23.12 58.89
N PHE A 443 17.94 24.22 59.40
CA PHE A 443 18.61 25.53 59.55
C PHE A 443 19.21 26.13 58.27
N THR A 444 18.93 25.58 57.08
CA THR A 444 19.33 26.19 55.80
C THR A 444 18.71 27.58 55.68
N LEU A 445 19.54 28.58 55.36
CA LEU A 445 19.16 30.00 55.24
C LEU A 445 18.52 30.60 56.50
N SER A 446 18.75 30.06 57.71
CA SER A 446 18.08 30.48 58.96
C SER A 446 18.28 31.95 59.35
N ASN A 447 19.38 32.57 58.92
CA ASN A 447 19.74 33.96 59.22
C ASN A 447 19.52 34.89 58.01
N SER A 448 18.70 34.48 57.04
CA SER A 448 18.35 35.31 55.88
C SER A 448 17.12 36.18 56.22
N GLU A 449 17.36 37.43 56.61
CA GLU A 449 16.30 38.36 57.02
C GLU A 449 15.60 39.04 55.81
N THR A 450 16.35 39.36 54.75
CA THR A 450 15.85 40.14 53.59
C THR A 450 16.42 39.73 52.21
N ASN A 451 17.25 38.67 52.12
CA ASN A 451 17.90 38.29 50.85
C ASN A 451 16.94 37.61 49.85
N SER A 452 17.38 37.52 48.59
CA SER A 452 16.66 36.93 47.46
C SER A 452 17.56 36.17 46.49
N ASP A 453 16.95 35.29 45.68
CA ASP A 453 17.54 34.55 44.55
C ASP A 453 18.65 33.54 44.95
N LEU A 454 18.44 32.81 46.05
CA LEU A 454 19.39 31.84 46.62
C LEU A 454 18.84 30.40 46.53
N VAL A 455 19.68 29.44 46.14
CA VAL A 455 19.36 27.99 46.13
C VAL A 455 20.39 27.22 46.95
N ALA A 456 19.97 26.61 48.05
CA ALA A 456 20.84 25.84 48.95
C ALA A 456 20.24 24.48 49.32
N ILE A 457 20.99 23.40 49.05
CA ILE A 457 20.58 22.01 49.33
C ILE A 457 21.70 21.28 50.08
N GLY A 458 21.41 20.87 51.32
CA GLY A 458 22.34 20.16 52.21
C GLY A 458 22.89 21.01 53.36
N ASP A 459 23.52 20.36 54.34
CA ASP A 459 24.12 21.04 55.50
C ASP A 459 25.25 21.98 55.04
N SER A 460 25.19 23.23 55.50
CA SER A 460 26.24 24.24 55.29
C SER A 460 26.63 24.53 53.83
N ALA A 461 25.78 24.22 52.83
CA ALA A 461 26.09 24.27 51.39
C ALA A 461 26.50 25.65 50.82
N LEU A 462 26.36 26.74 51.58
CA LEU A 462 26.78 28.10 51.21
C LEU A 462 27.54 28.84 52.35
N PHE A 463 28.24 28.11 53.22
CA PHE A 463 28.93 28.68 54.39
C PHE A 463 29.92 29.81 54.02
N MET A 464 29.71 31.00 54.60
CA MET A 464 30.52 32.23 54.44
C MET A 464 30.52 32.94 53.08
N ASN A 465 29.45 32.87 52.29
CA ASN A 465 29.21 33.92 51.28
C ASN A 465 28.75 35.22 51.97
N GLY A 466 29.51 36.32 51.84
CA GLY A 466 29.06 37.68 52.17
C GLY A 466 29.79 38.44 53.29
N VAL A 467 30.84 37.90 53.91
CA VAL A 467 31.62 38.66 54.91
C VAL A 467 32.63 39.58 54.22
N ASN A 468 32.46 40.90 54.38
CA ASN A 468 33.29 42.02 53.91
C ASN A 468 33.07 42.55 52.46
N ALA A 469 32.04 43.41 52.35
CA ALA A 469 31.98 44.67 51.57
C ALA A 469 32.52 44.74 50.12
N PHE A 470 31.61 44.67 49.13
CA PHE A 470 31.41 45.66 48.03
C PHE A 470 29.99 45.47 47.42
N PRO A 471 29.34 46.49 46.83
CA PRO A 471 27.91 46.46 46.50
C PRO A 471 27.56 45.77 45.16
N SER A 472 28.14 44.60 44.88
CA SER A 472 27.73 43.72 43.78
C SER A 472 27.79 42.26 44.25
N GLN A 473 26.72 41.84 44.92
CA GLN A 473 26.64 40.56 45.63
C GLN A 473 26.46 39.37 44.69
N ALA A 474 26.90 38.18 45.14
CA ALA A 474 26.65 36.91 44.45
C ALA A 474 25.13 36.64 44.34
N ARG A 475 24.66 36.26 43.15
CA ARG A 475 23.25 35.98 42.84
C ARG A 475 23.15 34.79 41.87
N ARG A 476 22.05 34.03 41.91
CA ARG A 476 21.74 32.92 40.99
C ARG A 476 22.79 31.78 40.95
N ASN A 477 23.43 31.46 42.07
CA ASN A 477 24.36 30.32 42.16
C ASN A 477 23.65 29.08 42.73
N VAL A 478 24.00 27.89 42.22
CA VAL A 478 23.46 26.60 42.67
C VAL A 478 24.61 25.74 43.19
N ALA A 479 24.56 25.40 44.49
CA ALA A 479 25.56 24.56 45.15
C ALA A 479 24.89 23.36 45.83
N ILE A 480 25.31 22.15 45.47
CA ILE A 480 24.76 20.89 45.99
C ILE A 480 25.92 19.96 46.38
N GLY A 481 26.01 19.59 47.65
CA GLY A 481 27.06 18.72 48.19
C GLY A 481 28.20 19.45 48.91
N SER A 482 29.06 18.68 49.59
CA SER A 482 30.06 19.19 50.54
C SER A 482 31.25 19.87 49.84
N LYS A 483 31.47 21.15 50.13
CA LYS A 483 32.52 21.97 49.50
C LYS A 483 32.44 21.97 47.96
N SER A 484 31.23 21.86 47.43
CA SER A 484 30.94 21.83 45.99
C SER A 484 31.46 23.08 45.26
N MET A 485 31.32 24.26 45.88
CA MET A 485 31.87 25.54 45.41
C MET A 485 32.71 26.20 46.51
N MET A 486 33.99 26.51 46.25
CA MET A 486 34.90 27.14 47.22
C MET A 486 35.63 28.36 46.63
N LYS A 487 35.98 29.33 47.51
CA LYS A 487 36.73 30.56 47.21
C LYS A 487 36.13 31.50 46.13
N SER A 488 34.86 31.32 45.75
CA SER A 488 34.21 32.14 44.72
C SER A 488 34.06 33.61 45.14
N GLN A 489 35.02 34.46 44.76
CA GLN A 489 34.94 35.89 45.08
C GLN A 489 33.94 36.65 44.21
N ARG A 490 33.55 36.11 43.03
CA ARG A 490 32.69 36.78 42.02
C ARG A 490 31.85 35.82 41.14
N GLY A 491 31.43 34.66 41.64
CA GLY A 491 30.63 33.70 40.86
C GLY A 491 29.23 34.21 40.49
N TYR A 492 28.86 34.06 39.22
CA TYR A 492 27.55 34.46 38.66
C TYR A 492 27.01 33.32 37.78
N GLU A 493 25.79 32.86 38.07
CA GLU A 493 25.08 31.80 37.33
C GLU A 493 25.87 30.47 37.21
N CYS A 494 26.60 30.09 38.26
CA CYS A 494 27.39 28.86 38.28
C CYS A 494 26.67 27.71 39.00
N VAL A 495 26.83 26.49 38.48
CA VAL A 495 26.27 25.25 39.06
C VAL A 495 27.41 24.31 39.46
N ALA A 496 27.47 23.92 40.74
CA ALA A 496 28.48 22.99 41.25
C ALA A 496 27.84 21.87 42.08
N ILE A 497 28.06 20.61 41.69
CA ILE A 497 27.43 19.42 42.31
C ILE A 497 28.49 18.35 42.62
N GLY A 498 28.82 18.16 43.91
CA GLY A 498 29.75 17.11 44.36
C GLY A 498 30.80 17.55 45.37
N TYR A 499 31.97 16.90 45.36
CA TYR A 499 33.11 17.12 46.26
C TYR A 499 34.28 17.75 45.50
N GLN A 500 34.76 18.91 45.98
CA GLN A 500 35.82 19.71 45.32
C GLN A 500 35.55 19.94 43.82
N THR A 501 34.28 20.09 43.47
CA THR A 501 33.77 20.14 42.09
C THR A 501 34.05 21.47 41.39
N MET A 502 34.38 22.53 42.12
CA MET A 502 34.77 23.81 41.51
C MET A 502 35.69 24.59 42.46
N GLN A 503 36.98 24.70 42.12
CA GLN A 503 37.95 25.56 42.81
C GLN A 503 38.23 26.78 41.93
N LEU A 504 38.00 27.98 42.49
CA LEU A 504 37.96 29.23 41.72
C LEU A 504 39.01 30.22 42.23
N ASP A 505 40.15 30.29 41.52
CA ASP A 505 41.15 31.32 41.76
C ASP A 505 41.03 32.50 40.75
N SER A 506 40.09 32.47 39.80
CA SER A 506 39.55 33.65 39.08
C SER A 506 38.14 33.42 38.47
N HIS A 507 37.48 34.50 38.00
CA HIS A 507 36.06 34.73 37.63
C HIS A 507 35.32 33.73 36.67
N PRO A 508 34.60 32.69 37.14
CA PRO A 508 33.74 31.90 36.26
C PRO A 508 32.41 32.62 35.97
N ILE A 509 31.87 32.42 34.76
CA ILE A 509 30.53 32.85 34.38
C ILE A 509 29.84 31.66 33.69
N GLN A 510 28.61 31.35 34.08
CA GLN A 510 27.72 30.41 33.38
C GLN A 510 28.34 29.03 33.06
N SER A 511 28.96 28.39 34.06
CA SER A 511 29.59 27.06 33.91
C SER A 511 28.99 26.01 34.85
N ILE A 512 28.96 24.76 34.40
CA ILE A 512 28.38 23.61 35.10
C ILE A 512 29.49 22.60 35.41
N ALA A 513 29.68 22.27 36.68
CA ALA A 513 30.59 21.22 37.12
C ALA A 513 29.85 20.20 37.99
N ILE A 514 29.98 18.90 37.67
CA ILE A 514 29.34 17.80 38.38
C ILE A 514 30.35 16.66 38.58
N GLY A 515 30.57 16.23 39.83
CA GLY A 515 31.48 15.13 40.16
C GLY A 515 32.84 15.56 40.74
N PRO A 516 33.70 14.59 41.11
CA PRO A 516 34.97 14.84 41.78
C PRO A 516 36.05 15.36 40.82
N PHE A 517 36.66 16.49 41.18
CA PHE A 517 37.71 17.16 40.40
C PHE A 517 37.34 17.57 38.97
N ALA A 518 36.05 17.60 38.62
CA ALA A 518 35.57 18.27 37.40
C ALA A 518 35.98 19.76 37.47
N LEU A 519 36.46 20.34 36.37
CA LEU A 519 36.92 21.75 36.30
C LEU A 519 37.90 22.17 37.43
N TYR A 520 38.65 21.21 37.98
CA TYR A 520 39.60 21.47 39.07
C TYR A 520 40.98 21.87 38.54
N ASN A 521 41.55 22.92 39.14
CA ASN A 521 42.85 23.51 38.75
C ASN A 521 42.89 23.98 37.28
N SER A 522 41.82 24.66 36.84
CA SER A 522 41.67 25.12 35.45
C SER A 522 41.51 26.65 35.38
N TYR A 523 42.30 27.31 34.52
CA TYR A 523 42.19 28.75 34.26
C TYR A 523 41.14 29.02 33.17
N LEU A 524 40.43 30.14 33.33
CA LEU A 524 39.05 30.34 32.87
C LEU A 524 38.70 30.00 31.43
N SER A 525 37.44 29.57 31.27
CA SER A 525 36.66 29.83 30.05
C SER A 525 35.15 29.79 30.29
N PHE A 526 34.38 30.33 29.34
CA PHE A 526 32.93 30.50 29.44
C PHE A 526 32.13 29.29 28.91
N TYR A 527 30.91 29.10 29.43
CA TYR A 527 29.92 28.13 28.92
C TYR A 527 30.33 26.64 28.95
N ASN A 528 31.19 26.22 29.89
CA ASN A 528 31.68 24.85 29.92
C ASN A 528 30.82 23.93 30.80
N ILE A 529 30.67 22.67 30.36
CA ILE A 529 29.96 21.60 31.07
C ILE A 529 30.95 20.45 31.32
N ALA A 530 31.37 20.26 32.56
CA ALA A 530 32.23 19.15 32.98
C ALA A 530 31.49 18.22 33.94
N ILE A 531 31.32 16.96 33.56
CA ILE A 531 30.58 15.95 34.32
C ILE A 531 31.44 14.68 34.43
N GLY A 532 31.82 14.29 35.65
CA GLY A 532 32.59 13.07 35.92
C GLY A 532 33.98 13.30 36.52
N HIS A 533 34.75 12.23 36.68
CA HIS A 533 36.04 12.26 37.37
C HIS A 533 37.13 12.85 36.46
N LYS A 534 37.73 13.97 36.90
CA LYS A 534 38.73 14.74 36.15
C LYS A 534 38.28 15.20 34.74
N ALA A 535 36.98 15.34 34.50
CA ALA A 535 36.49 15.99 33.28
C ALA A 535 36.98 17.45 33.24
N MET A 536 37.69 17.85 32.19
CA MET A 536 38.36 19.17 32.08
C MET A 536 39.29 19.51 33.26
N TYR A 537 40.05 18.51 33.72
CA TYR A 537 41.04 18.66 34.78
C TYR A 537 42.35 19.27 34.27
N ASN A 538 42.94 20.15 35.08
CA ASN A 538 44.28 20.70 34.88
C ASN A 538 44.47 21.36 33.50
N ASN A 539 43.68 22.41 33.23
CA ASN A 539 43.82 23.23 32.02
C ASN A 539 44.54 24.55 32.38
N PRO A 540 45.88 24.63 32.20
CA PRO A 540 46.71 25.69 32.81
C PRO A 540 46.66 27.02 32.05
N ASN A 541 46.38 26.98 30.75
CA ASN A 541 46.26 28.13 29.86
C ASN A 541 44.78 28.29 29.50
N SER A 542 44.33 29.55 29.32
CA SER A 542 42.95 29.96 29.02
C SER A 542 42.18 28.95 28.16
N MET A 543 41.41 28.08 28.81
CA MET A 543 40.69 26.99 28.14
C MET A 543 39.75 27.56 27.04
N GLY A 544 39.42 26.78 26.02
CA GLY A 544 38.43 27.24 25.04
C GLY A 544 37.01 27.26 25.61
N CYS A 545 36.13 28.08 25.02
CA CYS A 545 34.73 28.22 25.45
C CYS A 545 33.86 27.04 24.99
N SER A 546 32.69 26.90 25.62
CA SER A 546 31.59 26.06 25.14
C SER A 546 31.93 24.57 24.94
N ASN A 547 32.87 24.04 25.72
CA ASN A 547 33.18 22.61 25.71
C ASN A 547 32.17 21.83 26.60
N ILE A 548 31.91 20.58 26.23
CA ILE A 548 31.12 19.62 26.98
C ILE A 548 31.98 18.36 27.14
N ALA A 549 32.26 17.94 28.36
CA ALA A 549 33.00 16.71 28.67
C ALA A 549 32.26 15.93 29.76
N ILE A 550 31.77 14.74 29.40
CA ILE A 550 30.95 13.87 30.25
C ILE A 550 31.63 12.51 30.35
N GLY A 551 32.41 12.25 31.39
CA GLY A 551 33.21 11.04 31.46
C GLY A 551 34.36 11.04 32.47
N ARG A 552 35.28 10.09 32.29
CA ARG A 552 36.54 10.02 33.03
C ARG A 552 37.68 10.49 32.12
N GLU A 553 38.45 11.45 32.61
CA GLU A 553 39.69 11.94 31.97
C GLU A 553 39.50 12.52 30.55
N CYS A 554 38.27 12.87 30.16
CA CYS A 554 37.96 13.60 28.92
C CYS A 554 38.46 15.06 28.96
N LEU A 555 39.05 15.52 27.86
CA LEU A 555 39.54 16.89 27.65
C LEU A 555 40.54 17.37 28.73
N MET A 556 41.47 16.50 29.11
CA MET A 556 42.59 16.86 29.97
C MET A 556 43.65 17.65 29.19
N ASN A 557 44.29 18.62 29.86
CA ASN A 557 45.36 19.48 29.31
C ASN A 557 44.98 20.26 28.03
N ASN A 558 43.70 20.57 27.83
CA ASN A 558 43.20 21.38 26.72
C ASN A 558 43.70 22.83 26.82
N ASN A 559 44.48 23.24 25.82
CA ASN A 559 45.17 24.53 25.80
C ASN A 559 44.29 25.65 25.20
N THR A 560 43.71 25.47 24.01
CA THR A 560 42.86 26.51 23.37
C THR A 560 41.59 25.98 22.68
N GLY A 561 41.35 24.66 22.70
CA GLY A 561 40.23 24.03 21.99
C GLY A 561 38.86 24.37 22.57
N HIS A 562 37.90 24.68 21.70
CA HIS A 562 36.56 25.17 22.03
C HIS A 562 35.46 24.37 21.29
N GLY A 563 34.24 24.38 21.83
CA GLY A 563 33.08 23.76 21.19
C GLY A 563 33.15 22.22 21.03
N ASN A 564 34.04 21.53 21.75
CA ASN A 564 34.14 20.07 21.70
C ASN A 564 33.08 19.40 22.59
N VAL A 565 32.49 18.29 22.15
CA VAL A 565 31.43 17.53 22.83
C VAL A 565 31.86 16.07 23.00
N LEU A 566 32.29 15.70 24.20
CA LEU A 566 32.99 14.43 24.47
C LEU A 566 32.26 13.63 25.57
N ILE A 567 31.96 12.36 25.32
CA ILE A 567 31.21 11.49 26.24
C ILE A 567 31.87 10.10 26.35
N GLY A 568 32.47 9.77 27.50
CA GLY A 568 33.03 8.43 27.73
C GLY A 568 34.32 8.37 28.55
N ASP A 569 35.37 7.75 28.01
CA ASP A 569 36.60 7.41 28.73
C ASP A 569 37.86 7.72 27.91
N ASP A 570 38.79 8.49 28.47
CA ASP A 570 40.06 8.87 27.86
C ASP A 570 39.93 9.40 26.41
N ILE A 571 39.19 10.52 26.29
CA ILE A 571 38.85 11.16 25.02
C ILE A 571 39.59 12.49 24.89
N MET A 572 40.34 12.65 23.80
CA MET A 572 40.94 13.92 23.38
C MET A 572 41.83 14.55 24.47
N HIS A 573 42.75 13.76 25.02
CA HIS A 573 43.80 14.26 25.93
C HIS A 573 44.87 15.04 25.15
N ASP A 574 45.49 16.03 25.80
CA ASP A 574 46.58 16.85 25.27
C ASP A 574 46.21 17.65 24.00
N ASN A 575 44.97 18.17 23.96
CA ASN A 575 44.49 19.00 22.86
C ASN A 575 45.14 20.41 22.85
N GLU A 576 45.91 20.71 21.80
CA GLU A 576 46.53 22.02 21.63
C GLU A 576 45.53 23.08 21.14
N SER A 577 44.81 22.78 20.06
CA SER A 577 43.88 23.74 19.41
C SER A 577 42.67 23.13 18.70
N GLY A 578 42.46 21.82 18.76
CA GLY A 578 41.33 21.14 18.12
C GLY A 578 39.98 21.61 18.66
N HIS A 579 39.02 21.85 17.76
CA HIS A 579 37.73 22.47 18.08
C HIS A 579 36.55 21.86 17.30
N THR A 580 35.35 22.00 17.87
CA THR A 580 34.10 21.54 17.23
C THR A 580 34.07 20.03 16.93
N ASN A 581 34.74 19.20 17.74
CA ASN A 581 34.69 17.74 17.60
C ASN A 581 33.57 17.14 18.48
N VAL A 582 32.96 16.06 18.01
CA VAL A 582 31.99 15.23 18.74
C VAL A 582 32.58 13.84 18.93
N ALA A 583 32.68 13.35 20.16
CA ALA A 583 33.30 12.07 20.46
C ALA A 583 32.49 11.28 21.50
N ILE A 584 32.17 10.02 21.25
CA ILE A 584 31.46 9.16 22.19
C ILE A 584 32.09 7.76 22.21
N GLY A 585 32.65 7.32 23.35
CA GLY A 585 33.26 6.00 23.48
C GLY A 585 34.47 5.96 24.40
N SER A 586 35.34 4.97 24.22
CA SER A 586 36.62 4.86 24.93
C SER A 586 37.77 5.01 23.94
N TYR A 587 38.79 5.80 24.28
CA TYR A 587 39.95 6.09 23.43
C TYR A 587 39.56 6.66 22.04
N THR A 588 38.46 7.41 21.96
CA THR A 588 38.05 8.08 20.72
C THR A 588 38.81 9.38 20.52
N LEU A 589 39.19 9.67 19.27
CA LEU A 589 40.00 10.84 18.88
C LEU A 589 41.37 10.99 19.59
N GLY A 590 41.79 10.04 20.45
CA GLY A 590 43.15 9.87 20.96
C GLY A 590 43.85 11.14 21.46
N SER A 591 45.16 11.25 21.17
CA SER A 591 45.98 12.44 21.38
C SER A 591 45.84 13.45 20.22
N SER A 592 44.61 13.87 19.94
CA SER A 592 44.29 14.83 18.88
C SER A 592 44.79 16.24 19.22
N GLN A 593 45.94 16.63 18.65
CA GLN A 593 46.57 17.93 18.88
C GLN A 593 45.79 19.08 18.23
N THR A 594 45.44 18.97 16.94
CA THR A 594 44.84 20.08 16.16
C THR A 594 43.65 19.67 15.29
N ALA A 595 43.10 18.46 15.47
CA ALA A 595 41.98 17.99 14.68
C ALA A 595 40.67 18.72 15.03
N SER A 596 39.87 19.08 14.03
CA SER A 596 38.63 19.85 14.16
C SER A 596 37.49 19.30 13.28
N TYR A 597 36.25 19.58 13.69
CA TYR A 597 35.02 19.19 12.97
C TYR A 597 34.82 17.67 12.78
N ASN A 598 35.38 16.83 13.66
CA ASN A 598 35.24 15.37 13.58
C ASN A 598 34.06 14.84 14.40
N VAL A 599 33.51 13.68 14.01
CA VAL A 599 32.46 12.93 14.72
C VAL A 599 32.93 11.48 14.91
N ALA A 600 33.38 11.11 16.11
CA ALA A 600 33.93 9.78 16.43
C ALA A 600 33.08 9.03 17.47
N LEU A 601 32.33 8.00 17.06
CA LEU A 601 31.45 7.21 17.92
C LEU A 601 31.91 5.74 17.97
N GLY A 602 32.05 5.16 19.16
CA GLY A 602 32.47 3.77 19.37
C GLY A 602 33.95 3.62 19.78
N GLU A 603 34.28 2.54 20.48
CA GLU A 603 35.62 2.28 21.02
C GLU A 603 36.73 2.35 19.94
N GLN A 604 37.81 3.07 20.25
CA GLN A 604 38.99 3.27 19.39
C GLN A 604 38.67 3.93 18.02
N SER A 605 37.45 4.46 17.85
CA SER A 605 37.06 5.20 16.65
C SER A 605 37.93 6.44 16.48
N GLN A 606 38.54 6.56 15.29
CA GLN A 606 39.45 7.65 14.94
C GLN A 606 40.65 7.82 15.90
N ASN A 607 41.06 6.77 16.62
CA ASN A 607 42.28 6.83 17.42
C ASN A 607 43.52 6.93 16.50
N GLY A 608 44.43 7.84 16.83
CA GLY A 608 45.63 8.15 16.04
C GLY A 608 45.49 9.27 15.00
N ASN A 609 44.36 9.98 14.94
CA ASN A 609 44.22 11.16 14.08
C ASN A 609 44.68 12.44 14.80
N GLU A 610 45.91 12.89 14.55
CA GLU A 610 46.45 14.07 15.24
C GLU A 610 45.92 15.39 14.64
N LYS A 611 45.66 15.41 13.32
CA LYS A 611 45.49 16.65 12.53
C LYS A 611 44.31 16.67 11.53
N GLY A 612 43.67 15.54 11.25
CA GLY A 612 42.67 15.40 10.19
C GLY A 612 41.28 15.95 10.54
N ASN A 613 40.55 16.49 9.55
CA ASN A 613 39.34 17.30 9.76
C ASN A 613 38.10 16.79 9.00
N ASN A 614 36.91 17.17 9.46
CA ASN A 614 35.61 16.86 8.81
C ASN A 614 35.33 15.34 8.64
N ASN A 615 35.80 14.50 9.56
CA ASN A 615 35.59 13.05 9.48
C ASN A 615 34.39 12.58 10.31
N VAL A 616 33.71 11.52 9.86
CA VAL A 616 32.65 10.81 10.57
C VAL A 616 33.06 9.35 10.72
N ALA A 617 33.43 8.92 11.92
CA ALA A 617 33.88 7.57 12.23
C ALA A 617 32.95 6.92 13.27
N ILE A 618 32.18 5.90 12.90
CA ILE A 618 31.15 5.29 13.74
C ILE A 618 31.33 3.76 13.78
N GLY A 619 31.84 3.22 14.89
CA GLY A 619 32.02 1.78 15.09
C GLY A 619 33.32 1.43 15.82
N TYR A 620 33.50 0.14 16.10
CA TYR A 620 34.73 -0.37 16.72
C TYR A 620 35.90 -0.26 15.74
N TYR A 621 36.94 0.48 16.11
CA TYR A 621 38.12 0.75 15.25
C TYR A 621 37.80 1.39 13.89
N SER A 622 36.66 2.06 13.70
CA SER A 622 36.41 2.81 12.45
C SER A 622 37.42 3.95 12.30
N LEU A 623 38.02 4.09 11.11
CA LEU A 623 39.08 5.07 10.80
C LEU A 623 40.34 5.01 11.70
N SER A 624 40.46 4.03 12.59
CA SER A 624 41.58 3.89 13.51
C SER A 624 42.91 3.68 12.77
N GLY A 625 43.99 4.29 13.26
CA GLY A 625 45.33 4.19 12.68
C GLY A 625 45.61 5.12 11.49
N ASN A 626 44.72 6.07 11.19
CA ASN A 626 44.92 7.07 10.14
C ASN A 626 45.22 8.45 10.74
N ASP A 627 46.39 9.01 10.41
CA ASP A 627 46.71 10.41 10.70
C ASP A 627 46.36 11.32 9.52
N SER A 628 46.04 12.58 9.80
CA SER A 628 45.88 13.70 8.85
C SER A 628 44.80 13.54 7.75
N VAL A 629 44.05 12.42 7.71
CA VAL A 629 42.96 12.18 6.74
C VAL A 629 41.78 13.13 6.96
N SER A 630 41.11 13.55 5.89
CA SER A 630 40.01 14.52 5.96
C SER A 630 38.84 14.19 5.03
N ASN A 631 37.65 14.68 5.38
CA ASN A 631 36.37 14.48 4.66
C ASN A 631 35.96 13.00 4.52
N ILE A 632 36.20 12.19 5.55
CA ILE A 632 35.92 10.75 5.54
C ILE A 632 34.56 10.42 6.17
N VAL A 633 33.85 9.42 5.63
CA VAL A 633 32.74 8.74 6.31
C VAL A 633 33.10 7.26 6.48
N ALA A 634 33.26 6.78 7.71
CA ALA A 634 33.65 5.41 8.06
C ALA A 634 32.68 4.83 9.09
N ILE A 635 31.69 4.04 8.66
CA ILE A 635 30.63 3.51 9.52
C ILE A 635 30.66 1.97 9.52
N GLY A 636 30.81 1.36 10.69
CA GLY A 636 30.92 -0.08 10.88
C GLY A 636 32.32 -0.52 11.31
N SER A 637 32.40 -1.68 11.98
CA SER A 637 33.66 -2.12 12.59
C SER A 637 34.76 -2.37 11.55
N PHE A 638 35.94 -1.82 11.81
CA PHE A 638 37.10 -1.79 10.92
C PHE A 638 36.88 -1.13 9.54
N ALA A 639 35.82 -0.35 9.34
CA ALA A 639 35.68 0.48 8.13
C ALA A 639 36.84 1.49 8.07
N LEU A 640 37.57 1.55 6.95
CA LEU A 640 38.75 2.39 6.77
C LEU A 640 39.84 2.26 7.88
N CYS A 641 39.91 1.13 8.58
CA CYS A 641 40.93 0.87 9.60
C CYS A 641 42.26 0.48 8.96
N ALA A 642 43.23 1.42 8.96
CA ALA A 642 44.50 1.27 8.26
C ALA A 642 45.55 0.54 9.12
N ASN A 643 46.35 -0.31 8.47
CA ASN A 643 47.56 -0.92 9.05
C ASN A 643 48.82 -0.07 8.76
N GLY A 644 48.75 1.23 9.02
CA GLY A 644 49.90 2.15 9.04
C GLY A 644 50.16 2.99 7.77
N HIS A 645 50.62 4.21 8.01
CA HIS A 645 51.28 5.15 7.08
C HIS A 645 50.43 5.77 5.95
N ASN A 646 49.41 6.58 6.32
CA ASN A 646 49.03 7.75 5.52
C ASN A 646 49.91 8.96 5.89
N THR A 647 51.19 8.93 5.49
CA THR A 647 52.15 9.99 5.84
C THR A 647 52.11 11.13 4.83
N SER A 648 51.43 12.21 5.19
CA SER A 648 51.56 13.57 4.61
C SER A 648 51.47 13.66 3.08
N GLY A 649 50.24 13.73 2.57
CA GLY A 649 49.87 14.01 1.19
C GLY A 649 48.36 14.23 1.10
N ASN A 650 47.83 14.65 -0.05
CA ASN A 650 46.38 14.86 -0.24
C ASN A 650 45.67 13.51 -0.51
N GLU A 651 45.93 12.53 0.35
CA GLU A 651 45.82 11.10 0.06
C GLU A 651 44.74 10.45 0.94
N ALA A 652 44.05 9.45 0.39
CA ALA A 652 42.89 8.79 0.99
C ALA A 652 41.69 9.70 1.42
N ILE A 653 41.59 10.93 0.93
CA ILE A 653 40.48 11.86 1.23
C ILE A 653 39.15 11.51 0.53
N ASN A 654 38.06 12.10 1.01
CA ASN A 654 36.70 12.03 0.42
C ASN A 654 36.10 10.61 0.30
N ASN A 655 36.60 9.64 1.06
CA ASN A 655 36.09 8.26 1.01
C ASN A 655 34.86 8.06 1.92
N THR A 656 33.87 7.32 1.42
CA THR A 656 32.71 6.84 2.18
C THR A 656 32.74 5.31 2.25
N ALA A 657 32.95 4.76 3.45
CA ALA A 657 32.97 3.33 3.74
C ALA A 657 31.91 3.00 4.80
N VAL A 658 30.91 2.21 4.43
CA VAL A 658 29.82 1.78 5.32
C VAL A 658 29.71 0.25 5.28
N GLY A 659 29.86 -0.41 6.43
CA GLY A 659 29.83 -1.87 6.57
C GLY A 659 31.12 -2.46 7.15
N PHE A 660 31.03 -3.70 7.65
CA PHE A 660 32.15 -4.40 8.27
C PHE A 660 33.34 -4.54 7.32
N SER A 661 34.50 -4.03 7.73
CA SER A 661 35.74 -3.98 6.92
C SER A 661 35.56 -3.40 5.51
N SER A 662 34.61 -2.48 5.32
CA SER A 662 34.49 -1.74 4.06
C SER A 662 35.73 -0.85 3.84
N LEU A 663 36.29 -0.89 2.62
CA LEU A 663 37.47 -0.11 2.20
C LEU A 663 38.73 -0.29 3.09
N LYS A 664 38.84 -1.39 3.85
CA LYS A 664 39.80 -1.51 4.96
C LYS A 664 41.27 -1.32 4.57
N LEU A 665 41.71 -1.82 3.42
CA LEU A 665 43.14 -1.78 3.02
C LEU A 665 43.51 -0.55 2.17
N ASN A 666 42.64 0.46 2.11
CA ASN A 666 42.87 1.65 1.30
C ASN A 666 43.98 2.53 1.90
N THR A 667 45.16 2.46 1.28
CA THR A 667 46.32 3.28 1.64
C THR A 667 46.16 4.71 1.12
N ARG A 668 45.93 4.90 -0.19
CA ARG A 668 46.01 6.24 -0.84
C ARG A 668 44.81 6.63 -1.71
N GLY A 669 43.95 5.67 -2.08
CA GLY A 669 42.84 5.89 -3.02
C GLY A 669 41.78 6.85 -2.48
N TYR A 670 41.28 7.78 -3.31
CA TYR A 670 40.39 8.88 -2.91
C TYR A 670 39.00 8.82 -3.57
N SER A 671 38.02 9.52 -3.00
CA SER A 671 36.66 9.65 -3.55
C SER A 671 35.95 8.31 -3.85
N ASN A 672 36.20 7.26 -3.08
CA ASN A 672 35.51 5.98 -3.22
C ASN A 672 34.26 5.91 -2.32
N THR A 673 33.17 5.35 -2.83
CA THR A 673 31.94 5.05 -2.08
C THR A 673 31.77 3.53 -1.98
N SER A 674 31.67 2.99 -0.76
CA SER A 674 31.71 1.55 -0.49
C SER A 674 30.72 1.16 0.61
N LEU A 675 29.55 0.64 0.23
CA LEU A 675 28.43 0.29 1.11
C LEU A 675 28.19 -1.24 1.12
N GLY A 676 28.79 -1.95 2.06
CA GLY A 676 28.65 -3.41 2.16
C GLY A 676 29.71 -4.08 3.02
N CYS A 677 29.46 -5.32 3.41
CA CYS A 677 30.47 -6.14 4.09
C CYS A 677 31.60 -6.47 3.12
N ARG A 678 32.84 -6.06 3.45
CA ARG A 678 34.06 -6.28 2.64
C ARG A 678 33.98 -5.75 1.20
N SER A 679 33.17 -4.73 0.93
CA SER A 679 33.22 -4.00 -0.34
C SER A 679 34.52 -3.17 -0.43
N LEU A 680 35.17 -3.16 -1.60
CA LEU A 680 36.52 -2.60 -1.81
C LEU A 680 37.60 -3.08 -0.81
N LEU A 681 37.47 -4.27 -0.23
CA LEU A 681 38.38 -4.71 0.85
C LEU A 681 39.86 -4.62 0.45
N ASN A 682 40.20 -5.06 -0.77
CA ASN A 682 41.56 -5.07 -1.31
C ASN A 682 41.81 -3.91 -2.29
N ASN A 683 41.13 -2.77 -2.10
CA ASN A 683 41.55 -1.52 -2.72
C ASN A 683 42.67 -0.90 -1.89
N THR A 684 43.84 -0.64 -2.50
CA THR A 684 44.93 0.13 -1.89
C THR A 684 44.92 1.57 -2.39
N THR A 685 44.91 1.79 -3.71
CA THR A 685 45.15 3.13 -4.28
C THR A 685 44.20 3.58 -5.40
N ALA A 686 43.24 2.76 -5.83
CA ALA A 686 42.31 3.24 -6.87
C ALA A 686 41.32 4.25 -6.29
N SER A 687 40.95 5.20 -7.13
CA SER A 687 40.06 6.32 -6.80
C SER A 687 38.77 6.30 -7.63
N CYS A 688 37.78 7.03 -7.15
CA CYS A 688 36.52 7.33 -7.84
C CYS A 688 35.63 6.10 -8.14
N ASN A 689 35.63 5.08 -7.27
CA ASN A 689 34.79 3.89 -7.42
C ASN A 689 33.50 3.95 -6.59
N ILE A 690 32.45 3.26 -7.05
CA ILE A 690 31.22 3.00 -6.29
C ILE A 690 31.06 1.48 -6.14
N ALA A 691 30.97 0.99 -4.92
CA ALA A 691 30.66 -0.40 -4.62
C ALA A 691 29.54 -0.51 -3.57
N ILE A 692 28.49 -1.26 -3.86
CA ILE A 692 27.32 -1.44 -3.01
C ILE A 692 26.96 -2.92 -3.00
N GLY A 693 26.91 -3.54 -1.82
CA GLY A 693 26.66 -4.97 -1.63
C GLY A 693 27.86 -5.73 -1.05
N VAL A 694 27.63 -6.98 -0.66
CA VAL A 694 28.65 -7.86 -0.07
C VAL A 694 29.70 -8.21 -1.12
N LEU A 695 30.99 -8.06 -0.78
CA LEU A 695 32.11 -8.37 -1.68
C LEU A 695 32.06 -7.66 -3.06
N SER A 696 31.30 -6.56 -3.18
CA SER A 696 31.25 -5.73 -4.38
C SER A 696 32.61 -5.05 -4.61
N LEU A 697 33.14 -5.17 -5.82
CA LEU A 697 34.47 -4.69 -6.22
C LEU A 697 35.58 -5.07 -5.22
N TYR A 698 35.57 -6.33 -4.77
CA TYR A 698 36.42 -6.84 -3.69
C TYR A 698 37.92 -6.59 -3.91
N SER A 699 38.39 -6.81 -5.15
CA SER A 699 39.71 -6.40 -5.62
C SER A 699 39.58 -5.28 -6.66
N GLN A 700 40.52 -4.32 -6.62
CA GLN A 700 40.56 -3.19 -7.56
C GLN A 700 41.98 -2.62 -7.80
N SER A 701 42.92 -2.75 -6.85
CA SER A 701 44.25 -2.14 -6.96
C SER A 701 45.36 -2.90 -6.22
N PHE A 702 45.08 -4.13 -5.77
CA PHE A 702 46.00 -4.91 -4.94
C PHE A 702 47.39 -5.11 -5.59
N SER A 703 48.46 -4.84 -4.81
CA SER A 703 49.87 -5.03 -5.20
C SER A 703 50.39 -4.18 -6.38
N ASN A 704 49.85 -2.97 -6.60
CA ASN A 704 50.21 -2.09 -7.73
C ASN A 704 51.35 -1.06 -7.47
N GLY A 705 52.12 -1.22 -6.39
CA GLY A 705 53.25 -0.34 -6.06
C GLY A 705 52.86 1.07 -5.57
N ASP A 706 51.72 1.19 -4.89
CA ASP A 706 51.21 2.42 -4.25
C ASP A 706 51.00 3.63 -5.18
N ASN A 707 50.78 3.38 -6.48
CA ASN A 707 50.43 4.41 -7.46
C ASN A 707 48.92 4.64 -7.49
N VAL A 708 48.48 5.89 -7.31
CA VAL A 708 47.06 6.29 -7.34
C VAL A 708 46.57 6.48 -8.79
N TYR A 709 45.36 6.01 -9.10
CA TYR A 709 44.70 6.25 -10.39
C TYR A 709 43.17 6.20 -10.31
N GLU A 710 42.52 6.92 -11.23
CA GLU A 710 41.08 7.07 -11.29
C GLU A 710 40.44 5.92 -12.08
N SER A 711 39.62 5.11 -11.42
CA SER A 711 39.09 3.86 -11.98
C SER A 711 37.65 3.97 -12.48
N TYR A 712 36.81 4.80 -11.85
CA TYR A 712 35.42 5.05 -12.27
C TYR A 712 34.56 3.79 -12.42
N ASN A 713 34.80 2.74 -11.64
CA ASN A 713 33.97 1.53 -11.66
C ASN A 713 32.74 1.67 -10.75
N ILE A 714 31.63 1.09 -11.18
CA ILE A 714 30.37 0.99 -10.41
C ILE A 714 30.04 -0.50 -10.25
N ALA A 715 29.91 -0.99 -9.02
CA ALA A 715 29.57 -2.37 -8.70
C ALA A 715 28.43 -2.42 -7.68
N ILE A 716 27.22 -2.83 -8.07
CA ILE A 716 26.01 -2.83 -7.22
C ILE A 716 25.40 -4.23 -7.21
N GLY A 717 25.68 -5.01 -6.17
CA GLY A 717 25.22 -6.39 -6.00
C GLY A 717 26.26 -7.25 -5.29
N ASP A 718 25.83 -8.39 -4.75
CA ASP A 718 26.77 -9.36 -4.17
C ASP A 718 27.72 -9.90 -5.25
N SER A 719 29.01 -9.80 -4.96
CA SER A 719 30.12 -10.29 -5.79
C SER A 719 30.15 -9.72 -7.22
N ALA A 720 29.53 -8.55 -7.41
CA ALA A 720 29.64 -7.75 -8.62
C ALA A 720 31.08 -7.23 -8.78
N LEU A 721 31.66 -7.43 -9.96
CA LEU A 721 33.02 -6.99 -10.35
C LEU A 721 34.13 -7.47 -9.37
N TYR A 722 33.96 -8.65 -8.77
CA TYR A 722 34.77 -9.17 -7.65
C TYR A 722 36.29 -9.27 -7.90
N ASN A 723 36.73 -9.80 -9.06
CA ASN A 723 38.15 -10.10 -9.34
C ASN A 723 38.91 -9.00 -10.11
N ASN A 724 38.44 -7.75 -10.09
CA ASN A 724 39.01 -6.71 -10.95
C ASN A 724 40.46 -6.37 -10.54
N ASN A 725 41.41 -6.78 -11.35
CA ASN A 725 42.84 -6.75 -11.06
C ASN A 725 43.58 -5.98 -12.17
N PRO A 726 43.36 -4.65 -12.27
CA PRO A 726 44.05 -3.83 -13.25
C PRO A 726 45.56 -3.86 -13.03
N THR A 727 46.30 -3.80 -14.15
CA THR A 727 47.76 -3.79 -14.20
C THR A 727 48.31 -2.48 -14.77
N SER A 728 47.43 -1.57 -15.21
CA SER A 728 47.75 -0.24 -15.71
C SER A 728 46.59 0.73 -15.46
N THR A 729 46.81 2.02 -15.69
CA THR A 729 45.78 3.07 -15.59
C THR A 729 44.71 3.01 -16.69
N SER A 730 44.88 2.13 -17.68
CA SER A 730 44.02 2.03 -18.87
C SER A 730 43.17 0.77 -18.93
N ASN A 731 43.31 -0.14 -17.97
CA ASN A 731 42.61 -1.42 -17.93
C ASN A 731 41.88 -1.62 -16.59
N GLY A 732 40.85 -2.46 -16.55
CA GLY A 732 40.01 -2.64 -15.35
C GLY A 732 39.28 -1.37 -14.89
N VAL A 733 38.95 -0.44 -15.80
CA VAL A 733 38.34 0.87 -15.50
C VAL A 733 37.00 1.09 -16.21
N ARG A 734 36.18 2.01 -15.69
CA ARG A 734 34.90 2.48 -16.28
C ARG A 734 33.89 1.36 -16.56
N ASN A 735 33.89 0.31 -15.73
CA ASN A 735 32.91 -0.76 -15.81
C ASN A 735 31.71 -0.46 -14.90
N ILE A 736 30.51 -0.78 -15.37
CA ILE A 736 29.26 -0.76 -14.60
C ILE A 736 28.79 -2.21 -14.47
N ALA A 737 28.72 -2.73 -13.24
CA ALA A 737 28.25 -4.05 -12.90
C ALA A 737 27.11 -3.95 -11.88
N ILE A 738 25.89 -4.31 -12.26
CA ILE A 738 24.70 -4.27 -11.40
C ILE A 738 24.10 -5.68 -11.36
N GLY A 739 23.68 -6.16 -10.20
CA GLY A 739 23.17 -7.51 -9.99
C GLY A 739 24.19 -8.52 -9.47
N TYR A 740 23.70 -9.69 -9.07
CA TYR A 740 24.50 -10.78 -8.51
C TYR A 740 25.50 -11.33 -9.54
N ASN A 741 26.78 -11.40 -9.15
CA ASN A 741 27.88 -11.96 -9.95
C ASN A 741 28.13 -11.29 -11.33
N SER A 742 27.58 -10.10 -11.58
CA SER A 742 27.84 -9.34 -12.81
C SER A 742 29.34 -9.00 -12.93
N LEU A 743 29.96 -9.30 -14.07
CA LEU A 743 31.41 -9.11 -14.32
C LEU A 743 32.33 -9.78 -13.27
N ASN A 744 31.91 -10.87 -12.59
CA ASN A 744 32.66 -11.48 -11.48
C ASN A 744 34.13 -11.85 -11.79
N LYS A 745 34.42 -12.32 -13.02
CA LYS A 745 35.77 -12.73 -13.45
C LYS A 745 36.56 -11.65 -14.20
N ASN A 746 36.04 -10.42 -14.31
CA ASN A 746 36.75 -9.34 -14.99
C ASN A 746 38.12 -9.13 -14.35
N THR A 747 39.20 -9.26 -15.12
CA THR A 747 40.56 -9.01 -14.64
C THR A 747 41.03 -7.64 -15.10
N THR A 748 40.94 -7.36 -16.40
CA THR A 748 41.44 -6.12 -17.01
C THR A 748 40.49 -5.52 -18.05
N GLY A 749 39.32 -6.12 -18.29
CA GLY A 749 38.28 -5.55 -19.17
C GLY A 749 37.79 -4.17 -18.69
N TYR A 750 37.41 -3.31 -19.62
CA TYR A 750 37.08 -1.90 -19.37
C TYR A 750 35.89 -1.39 -20.21
N ASN A 751 35.27 -0.29 -19.82
CA ASN A 751 34.08 0.29 -20.48
C ASN A 751 32.90 -0.71 -20.68
N ASN A 752 32.74 -1.74 -19.84
CA ASN A 752 31.62 -2.67 -19.96
C ASN A 752 30.41 -2.24 -19.10
N ILE A 753 29.19 -2.49 -19.58
CA ILE A 753 27.95 -2.35 -18.83
C ILE A 753 27.33 -3.75 -18.69
N ALA A 754 27.16 -4.22 -17.46
CA ALA A 754 26.56 -5.51 -17.09
C ALA A 754 25.47 -5.27 -16.04
N SER A 755 24.22 -5.63 -16.33
CA SER A 755 23.08 -5.38 -15.43
C SER A 755 22.15 -6.59 -15.37
N GLY A 756 22.14 -7.28 -14.23
CA GLY A 756 21.33 -8.46 -13.94
C GLY A 756 22.16 -9.75 -13.78
N TYR A 757 21.49 -10.83 -13.36
CA TYR A 757 22.10 -12.07 -12.84
C TYR A 757 23.12 -12.71 -13.79
N ASN A 758 24.36 -12.94 -13.32
CA ASN A 758 25.47 -13.56 -14.07
C ASN A 758 25.77 -12.93 -15.44
N THR A 759 25.46 -11.64 -15.64
CA THR A 759 25.80 -10.93 -16.88
C THR A 759 27.31 -10.72 -17.01
N LEU A 760 27.87 -11.00 -18.21
CA LEU A 760 29.32 -10.93 -18.47
C LEU A 760 30.20 -11.69 -17.44
N TYR A 761 29.68 -12.78 -16.84
CA TYR A 761 30.32 -13.49 -15.72
C TYR A 761 31.78 -13.89 -15.96
N MET A 762 32.08 -14.48 -17.12
CA MET A 762 33.42 -14.97 -17.51
C MET A 762 34.31 -13.93 -18.19
N ASN A 763 33.87 -12.66 -18.32
CA ASN A 763 34.68 -11.64 -19.00
C ASN A 763 36.03 -11.51 -18.31
N THR A 764 37.13 -11.57 -19.05
CA THR A 764 38.48 -11.39 -18.49
C THR A 764 39.07 -10.07 -18.97
N THR A 765 39.15 -9.91 -20.30
CA THR A 765 39.76 -8.73 -20.94
C THR A 765 38.83 -8.04 -21.97
N GLY A 766 37.63 -8.58 -22.23
CA GLY A 766 36.67 -7.97 -23.15
C GLY A 766 36.24 -6.57 -22.70
N TYR A 767 35.96 -5.68 -23.66
CA TYR A 767 35.71 -4.26 -23.41
C TYR A 767 34.56 -3.69 -24.25
N GLY A 768 33.94 -2.61 -23.76
CA GLY A 768 32.90 -1.89 -24.52
C GLY A 768 31.61 -2.67 -24.75
N ASN A 769 31.34 -3.75 -24.00
CA ASN A 769 30.12 -4.55 -24.13
C ASN A 769 28.97 -3.97 -23.29
N ILE A 770 27.74 -4.15 -23.74
CA ILE A 770 26.50 -3.83 -23.01
C ILE A 770 25.69 -5.13 -22.85
N ALA A 771 25.39 -5.51 -21.62
CA ALA A 771 24.65 -6.72 -21.26
C ALA A 771 23.59 -6.38 -20.22
N VAL A 772 22.30 -6.50 -20.56
CA VAL A 772 21.19 -6.26 -19.60
C VAL A 772 20.20 -7.42 -19.61
N GLY A 773 19.92 -7.98 -18.43
CA GLY A 773 19.02 -9.10 -18.22
C GLY A 773 19.70 -10.25 -17.48
N SER A 774 19.40 -11.50 -17.82
CA SER A 774 19.96 -12.66 -17.10
C SER A 774 20.85 -13.49 -18.01
N SER A 775 22.08 -13.74 -17.56
CA SER A 775 23.09 -14.55 -18.27
C SER A 775 23.39 -14.08 -19.69
N VAL A 776 23.20 -12.79 -19.97
CA VAL A 776 23.60 -12.15 -21.22
C VAL A 776 25.13 -12.08 -21.29
N LEU A 777 25.71 -12.48 -22.43
CA LEU A 777 27.15 -12.53 -22.66
C LEU A 777 27.93 -13.32 -21.56
N ARG A 778 27.29 -14.31 -20.92
CA ARG A 778 27.80 -14.99 -19.73
C ARG A 778 29.18 -15.60 -19.92
N THR A 779 29.48 -16.18 -21.08
CA THR A 779 30.77 -16.82 -21.39
C THR A 779 31.73 -15.93 -22.19
N ASN A 780 31.43 -14.64 -22.39
CA ASN A 780 32.34 -13.75 -23.10
C ASN A 780 33.66 -13.69 -22.34
N THR A 781 34.79 -13.92 -23.02
CA THR A 781 36.12 -13.84 -22.40
C THR A 781 36.85 -12.60 -22.89
N THR A 782 36.90 -12.41 -24.21
CA THR A 782 37.65 -11.33 -24.87
C THR A 782 36.85 -10.56 -25.92
N GLY A 783 35.61 -10.96 -26.21
CA GLY A 783 34.74 -10.25 -27.17
C GLY A 783 34.44 -8.82 -26.73
N TYR A 784 34.21 -7.93 -27.72
CA TYR A 784 34.08 -6.49 -27.51
C TYR A 784 32.96 -5.86 -28.35
N TYR A 785 32.47 -4.69 -27.94
CA TYR A 785 31.40 -3.94 -28.62
C TYR A 785 30.11 -4.75 -28.93
N ASN A 786 29.79 -5.76 -28.11
CA ASN A 786 28.52 -6.48 -28.22
C ASN A 786 27.43 -5.80 -27.37
N ILE A 787 26.18 -5.82 -27.84
CA ILE A 787 25.00 -5.32 -27.13
C ILE A 787 23.97 -6.45 -27.00
N GLY A 788 23.76 -6.96 -25.80
CA GLY A 788 22.72 -7.95 -25.49
C GLY A 788 21.70 -7.40 -24.50
N LEU A 789 20.40 -7.54 -24.79
CA LEU A 789 19.29 -7.18 -23.92
C LEU A 789 18.28 -8.34 -23.88
N GLY A 790 18.14 -9.03 -22.74
CA GLY A 790 17.16 -10.13 -22.60
C GLY A 790 17.60 -11.28 -21.68
N TYR A 791 17.07 -12.47 -21.95
CA TYR A 791 17.38 -13.70 -21.21
C TYR A 791 18.23 -14.61 -22.10
N LEU A 792 19.44 -14.94 -21.64
CA LEU A 792 20.44 -15.75 -22.37
C LEU A 792 20.79 -15.23 -23.78
N SER A 793 20.63 -13.92 -24.03
CA SER A 793 21.04 -13.26 -25.27
C SER A 793 22.57 -13.29 -25.38
N LEU A 794 23.12 -13.74 -26.52
CA LEU A 794 24.58 -13.90 -26.72
C LEU A 794 25.29 -14.73 -25.62
N GLU A 795 24.58 -15.64 -24.94
CA GLU A 795 25.11 -16.33 -23.73
C GLU A 795 26.47 -16.99 -23.97
N ASN A 796 26.59 -17.74 -25.07
CA ASN A 796 27.78 -18.54 -25.40
C ASN A 796 28.83 -17.80 -26.23
N ASN A 797 28.64 -16.49 -26.47
CA ASN A 797 29.63 -15.69 -27.20
C ASN A 797 30.91 -15.65 -26.38
N SER A 798 32.03 -16.05 -26.97
CA SER A 798 33.34 -16.09 -26.28
C SER A 798 34.25 -14.97 -26.77
N THR A 799 34.33 -14.82 -28.10
CA THR A 799 35.27 -13.90 -28.75
C THR A 799 34.64 -13.03 -29.85
N GLY A 800 33.37 -13.26 -30.22
CA GLY A 800 32.67 -12.47 -31.24
C GLY A 800 32.48 -11.01 -30.83
N TYR A 801 32.38 -10.13 -31.83
CA TYR A 801 32.32 -8.67 -31.64
C TYR A 801 31.29 -7.97 -32.55
N ASN A 802 30.89 -6.74 -32.17
CA ASN A 802 29.89 -5.92 -32.88
C ASN A 802 28.51 -6.58 -33.07
N ASN A 803 28.09 -7.52 -32.21
CA ASN A 803 26.75 -8.13 -32.30
C ASN A 803 25.70 -7.36 -31.49
N VAL A 804 24.46 -7.33 -31.96
CA VAL A 804 23.28 -6.74 -31.29
C VAL A 804 22.22 -7.82 -31.13
N ALA A 805 21.74 -8.08 -29.90
CA ALA A 805 20.85 -9.20 -29.58
C ALA A 805 19.77 -8.80 -28.56
N PHE A 806 18.55 -8.50 -29.02
CA PHE A 806 17.43 -8.03 -28.17
C PHE A 806 16.31 -9.08 -28.13
N GLY A 807 16.13 -9.77 -27.01
CA GLY A 807 15.06 -10.74 -26.81
C GLY A 807 15.47 -11.98 -26.00
N TYR A 808 14.51 -12.89 -25.81
CA TYR A 808 14.76 -14.19 -25.19
C TYR A 808 15.54 -15.10 -26.16
N GLN A 809 16.68 -15.65 -25.72
CA GLN A 809 17.56 -16.54 -26.48
C GLN A 809 17.93 -16.06 -27.90
N THR A 810 18.20 -14.76 -28.05
CA THR A 810 18.75 -14.18 -29.28
C THR A 810 20.25 -14.43 -29.39
N LEU A 811 20.73 -14.90 -30.55
CA LEU A 811 22.16 -15.20 -30.80
C LEU A 811 22.80 -16.09 -29.71
N ASN A 812 22.01 -16.96 -29.04
CA ASN A 812 22.43 -17.68 -27.83
C ASN A 812 23.67 -18.56 -28.05
N ARG A 813 23.75 -19.26 -29.18
CA ARG A 813 24.81 -20.24 -29.49
C ARG A 813 25.97 -19.68 -30.31
N VAL A 814 25.98 -18.38 -30.62
CA VAL A 814 27.13 -17.75 -31.30
C VAL A 814 28.33 -17.83 -30.38
N SER A 815 29.47 -18.30 -30.89
CA SER A 815 30.74 -18.39 -30.16
C SER A 815 31.76 -17.34 -30.61
N SER A 816 31.82 -17.08 -31.93
CA SER A 816 32.79 -16.17 -32.56
C SER A 816 32.27 -15.43 -33.81
N GLY A 817 30.95 -15.36 -33.99
CA GLY A 817 30.30 -14.61 -35.09
C GLY A 817 30.32 -13.10 -34.84
N ASN A 818 30.34 -12.29 -35.90
CA ASN A 818 30.53 -10.83 -35.81
C ASN A 818 29.46 -10.05 -36.58
N GLY A 819 29.11 -8.85 -36.09
CA GLY A 819 28.28 -7.91 -36.84
C GLY A 819 26.82 -8.33 -37.04
N ASN A 820 26.30 -9.29 -36.28
CA ASN A 820 24.91 -9.74 -36.41
C ASN A 820 23.94 -8.84 -35.63
N VAL A 821 22.71 -8.68 -36.11
CA VAL A 821 21.61 -7.99 -35.43
C VAL A 821 20.43 -8.94 -35.29
N ALA A 822 20.00 -9.25 -34.07
CA ALA A 822 18.87 -10.12 -33.78
C ALA A 822 17.88 -9.42 -32.83
N ILE A 823 16.61 -9.32 -33.21
CA ILE A 823 15.56 -8.67 -32.42
C ILE A 823 14.29 -9.55 -32.43
N GLY A 824 13.87 -10.04 -31.26
CA GLY A 824 12.72 -10.95 -31.10
C GLY A 824 13.12 -12.29 -30.51
N SER A 825 12.18 -13.01 -29.88
CA SER A 825 12.48 -14.30 -29.23
C SER A 825 13.06 -15.31 -30.22
N TYR A 826 14.15 -15.99 -29.87
CA TYR A 826 14.85 -16.98 -30.70
C TYR A 826 15.39 -16.48 -32.05
N ALA A 827 15.44 -15.16 -32.31
CA ALA A 827 16.06 -14.64 -33.54
C ALA A 827 17.55 -15.01 -33.59
N LEU A 828 17.98 -15.64 -34.69
CA LEU A 828 19.34 -16.21 -34.86
C LEU A 828 19.80 -17.07 -33.65
N ASN A 829 18.93 -17.94 -33.09
CA ASN A 829 19.24 -18.69 -31.88
C ASN A 829 20.35 -19.76 -32.06
N ASP A 830 20.21 -20.65 -33.06
CA ASP A 830 21.05 -21.85 -33.23
C ASP A 830 22.12 -21.68 -34.31
N VAL A 831 22.81 -20.54 -34.28
CA VAL A 831 23.93 -20.22 -35.18
C VAL A 831 25.22 -20.02 -34.38
N THR A 832 26.33 -20.58 -34.86
CA THR A 832 27.59 -20.63 -34.08
C THR A 832 28.63 -19.60 -34.53
N THR A 833 28.81 -19.40 -35.84
CA THR A 833 29.87 -18.53 -36.41
C THR A 833 29.37 -17.54 -37.48
N THR A 834 28.05 -17.42 -37.68
CA THR A 834 27.47 -16.55 -38.70
C THR A 834 27.84 -15.09 -38.49
N SER A 835 27.86 -14.28 -39.54
CA SER A 835 28.28 -12.87 -39.47
C SER A 835 27.49 -11.96 -40.40
N ASN A 836 27.33 -10.69 -40.03
CA ASN A 836 26.65 -9.65 -40.80
C ASN A 836 25.16 -9.94 -41.16
N ASN A 837 24.45 -10.76 -40.38
CA ASN A 837 23.03 -11.04 -40.63
C ASN A 837 22.11 -10.15 -39.79
N VAL A 838 20.93 -9.83 -40.31
CA VAL A 838 19.89 -9.07 -39.61
C VAL A 838 18.64 -9.93 -39.51
N ALA A 839 18.14 -10.17 -38.29
CA ALA A 839 16.91 -10.92 -38.05
C ALA A 839 16.00 -10.17 -37.08
N VAL A 840 14.75 -9.92 -37.49
CA VAL A 840 13.75 -9.17 -36.73
C VAL A 840 12.42 -9.91 -36.76
N GLY A 841 12.01 -10.46 -35.62
CA GLY A 841 10.83 -11.30 -35.47
C GLY A 841 11.09 -12.51 -34.58
N ASN A 842 10.03 -13.12 -34.06
CA ASN A 842 10.17 -14.37 -33.30
C ASN A 842 10.64 -15.50 -34.25
N SER A 843 11.70 -16.21 -33.87
CA SER A 843 12.33 -17.33 -34.59
C SER A 843 12.89 -17.00 -35.98
N ALA A 844 13.01 -15.71 -36.34
CA ALA A 844 13.62 -15.27 -37.59
C ALA A 844 15.09 -15.73 -37.70
N GLY A 845 15.43 -16.44 -38.78
CA GLY A 845 16.77 -17.01 -39.00
C GLY A 845 17.23 -17.98 -37.90
N SER A 846 16.32 -18.62 -37.17
CA SER A 846 16.67 -19.40 -35.96
C SER A 846 17.57 -20.62 -36.21
N PHE A 847 17.54 -21.22 -37.41
CA PHE A 847 18.27 -22.44 -37.78
C PHE A 847 19.06 -22.29 -39.11
N LEU A 848 19.92 -21.28 -39.20
CA LEU A 848 20.77 -21.07 -40.38
C LEU A 848 22.09 -21.86 -40.30
N ASN A 849 22.65 -22.19 -41.46
CA ASN A 849 24.02 -22.73 -41.54
C ASN A 849 25.05 -21.77 -40.93
N PRO A 850 26.10 -22.24 -40.21
CA PRO A 850 27.15 -21.40 -39.62
C PRO A 850 27.94 -20.49 -40.59
N LEU A 851 27.89 -20.77 -41.90
CA LEU A 851 28.53 -19.99 -42.95
C LEU A 851 27.59 -18.96 -43.61
N THR A 852 26.33 -18.85 -43.16
CA THR A 852 25.37 -17.86 -43.67
C THR A 852 25.77 -16.44 -43.25
N GLN A 853 25.83 -15.53 -44.22
CA GLN A 853 26.29 -14.15 -44.04
C GLN A 853 25.57 -13.14 -44.96
N ASN A 854 25.49 -11.90 -44.47
CA ASN A 854 24.98 -10.73 -45.20
C ASN A 854 23.49 -10.84 -45.62
N SER A 855 22.67 -11.55 -44.84
CA SER A 855 21.24 -11.79 -45.14
C SER A 855 20.30 -11.08 -44.15
N LEU A 856 19.08 -10.77 -44.58
CA LEU A 856 18.02 -10.08 -43.82
C LEU A 856 16.78 -10.98 -43.67
N TYR A 857 16.23 -11.07 -42.46
CA TYR A 857 15.07 -11.86 -42.10
C TYR A 857 14.09 -11.01 -41.27
N LEU A 858 12.87 -10.80 -41.73
CA LEU A 858 11.88 -9.92 -41.10
C LEU A 858 10.49 -10.59 -41.06
N GLY A 859 10.07 -11.06 -39.89
CA GLY A 859 8.77 -11.71 -39.68
C GLY A 859 8.82 -12.87 -38.69
N TYR A 860 7.64 -13.37 -38.29
CA TYR A 860 7.54 -14.61 -37.50
C TYR A 860 8.08 -15.78 -38.33
N ASN A 861 9.05 -16.52 -37.79
CA ASN A 861 9.63 -17.71 -38.39
C ASN A 861 10.20 -17.51 -39.81
N ALA A 862 10.60 -16.27 -40.16
CA ALA A 862 11.20 -15.95 -41.45
C ALA A 862 12.53 -16.72 -41.64
N ASP A 863 12.62 -17.49 -42.72
CA ASP A 863 13.73 -18.35 -43.13
C ASP A 863 14.35 -19.27 -42.06
N ALA A 864 13.50 -19.85 -41.19
CA ALA A 864 13.94 -20.74 -40.11
C ALA A 864 14.34 -22.17 -40.57
N VAL A 865 14.68 -22.41 -41.84
CA VAL A 865 14.61 -23.76 -42.45
C VAL A 865 15.75 -24.13 -43.42
N ASN A 866 17.04 -23.94 -43.06
CA ASN A 866 18.12 -24.84 -43.56
C ASN A 866 19.45 -24.73 -42.77
N PRO A 867 19.84 -25.73 -41.95
CA PRO A 867 21.16 -25.75 -41.31
C PRO A 867 22.28 -26.32 -42.21
N THR A 868 21.96 -26.93 -43.36
CA THR A 868 22.94 -27.67 -44.18
C THR A 868 23.56 -26.88 -45.34
N ILE A 869 22.86 -25.86 -45.85
CA ILE A 869 23.31 -25.03 -46.98
C ILE A 869 23.27 -23.56 -46.56
N ALA A 870 24.32 -22.80 -46.87
CA ALA A 870 24.39 -21.37 -46.60
C ALA A 870 23.76 -20.55 -47.74
N TYR A 871 22.83 -19.65 -47.40
CA TYR A 871 22.17 -18.73 -48.33
C TYR A 871 22.55 -17.28 -48.02
N ASN A 872 23.50 -16.76 -48.77
CA ASN A 872 24.13 -15.45 -48.54
C ASN A 872 23.50 -14.35 -49.39
N TYR A 873 23.53 -13.12 -48.89
CA TYR A 873 23.00 -11.94 -49.58
C TYR A 873 21.49 -12.00 -49.87
N SER A 874 20.72 -12.73 -49.07
CA SER A 874 19.29 -12.96 -49.28
C SER A 874 18.41 -12.16 -48.32
N VAL A 875 17.15 -11.91 -48.69
CA VAL A 875 16.20 -11.08 -47.95
C VAL A 875 14.85 -11.79 -47.87
N ALA A 876 14.39 -12.14 -46.68
CA ALA A 876 13.06 -12.70 -46.42
C ALA A 876 12.21 -11.74 -45.58
N ILE A 877 11.04 -11.34 -46.09
CA ILE A 877 10.13 -10.41 -45.43
C ILE A 877 8.71 -11.00 -45.45
N GLY A 878 8.18 -11.37 -44.29
CA GLY A 878 6.85 -11.95 -44.10
C GLY A 878 6.86 -13.11 -43.11
N GLN A 879 5.67 -13.52 -42.64
CA GLN A 879 5.53 -14.71 -41.80
C GLN A 879 5.96 -15.95 -42.59
N GLU A 880 6.85 -16.77 -42.04
CA GLU A 880 7.30 -18.05 -42.65
C GLU A 880 7.83 -17.89 -44.09
N SER A 881 8.34 -16.71 -44.45
CA SER A 881 8.93 -16.45 -45.76
C SER A 881 10.24 -17.25 -45.89
N VAL A 882 10.36 -18.15 -46.89
CA VAL A 882 11.48 -19.09 -47.05
C VAL A 882 12.37 -18.73 -48.23
N ILE A 883 13.69 -18.69 -47.99
CA ILE A 883 14.74 -18.56 -49.00
C ILE A 883 15.17 -19.94 -49.48
N SER A 884 15.39 -20.07 -50.80
CA SER A 884 15.85 -21.30 -51.44
C SER A 884 17.20 -21.15 -52.16
N ALA A 885 17.76 -19.94 -52.23
CA ALA A 885 19.03 -19.64 -52.88
C ALA A 885 19.71 -18.39 -52.28
N SER A 886 21.02 -18.27 -52.47
CA SER A 886 21.74 -17.01 -52.24
C SER A 886 21.25 -15.92 -53.20
N ARG A 887 21.31 -14.64 -52.78
CA ARG A 887 20.86 -13.45 -53.55
C ARG A 887 19.37 -13.45 -53.92
N GLN A 888 18.53 -14.11 -53.13
CA GLN A 888 17.09 -14.15 -53.35
C GLN A 888 16.38 -13.13 -52.44
N VAL A 889 15.41 -12.40 -52.99
CA VAL A 889 14.48 -11.56 -52.22
C VAL A 889 13.11 -12.25 -52.23
N ARG A 890 12.52 -12.45 -51.05
CA ARG A 890 11.17 -12.96 -50.83
C ARG A 890 10.40 -11.95 -49.99
N ILE A 891 9.25 -11.51 -50.49
CA ILE A 891 8.34 -10.59 -49.81
C ILE A 891 6.96 -11.25 -49.85
N GLY A 892 6.29 -11.30 -48.69
CA GLY A 892 5.05 -12.05 -48.48
C GLY A 892 5.26 -13.28 -47.60
N ASN A 893 4.13 -13.87 -47.21
CA ASN A 893 4.08 -14.99 -46.28
C ASN A 893 4.41 -16.35 -46.93
N GLY A 894 4.77 -17.32 -46.08
CA GLY A 894 5.06 -18.70 -46.43
C GLY A 894 3.84 -19.53 -46.87
N THR A 895 4.10 -20.79 -47.24
CA THR A 895 3.12 -21.71 -47.84
C THR A 895 1.94 -22.08 -46.94
N SER A 896 2.05 -21.86 -45.63
CA SER A 896 1.02 -22.09 -44.62
C SER A 896 -0.06 -21.00 -44.56
N ASN A 897 0.26 -19.77 -44.99
CA ASN A 897 -0.62 -18.61 -44.89
C ASN A 897 -0.27 -17.56 -45.98
N PRO A 898 -0.34 -17.91 -47.28
CA PRO A 898 0.24 -17.12 -48.37
C PRO A 898 -0.39 -15.72 -48.46
N ALA A 899 0.44 -14.73 -48.80
CA ALA A 899 -0.04 -13.35 -48.97
C ALA A 899 -0.93 -13.23 -50.21
N THR A 900 -2.15 -12.68 -50.03
CA THR A 900 -3.16 -12.54 -51.09
C THR A 900 -3.01 -11.27 -51.93
N SER A 901 -2.24 -10.27 -51.48
CA SER A 901 -1.93 -9.06 -52.25
C SER A 901 -0.62 -8.42 -51.79
N ILE A 902 0.19 -7.91 -52.73
CA ILE A 902 1.45 -7.19 -52.51
C ILE A 902 1.56 -6.07 -53.56
N GLY A 903 1.66 -4.81 -53.13
CA GLY A 903 1.61 -3.64 -54.02
C GLY A 903 2.79 -2.66 -53.88
N GLY A 904 2.98 -1.82 -54.90
CA GLY A 904 3.97 -0.75 -54.93
C GLY A 904 3.74 0.20 -56.13
N PRO A 905 4.33 1.41 -56.15
CA PRO A 905 4.06 2.43 -57.17
C PRO A 905 4.70 2.16 -58.55
N VAL A 906 5.45 1.06 -58.69
CA VAL A 906 6.09 0.61 -59.93
C VAL A 906 5.98 -0.91 -60.05
N ALA A 907 5.91 -1.42 -61.28
CA ALA A 907 5.75 -2.85 -61.57
C ALA A 907 7.00 -3.69 -61.23
N TRP A 908 6.78 -4.95 -60.87
CA TRP A 908 7.84 -5.92 -60.59
C TRP A 908 8.51 -6.41 -61.89
N THR A 909 9.81 -6.71 -61.83
CA THR A 909 10.56 -7.27 -62.97
C THR A 909 10.70 -8.79 -62.83
N THR A 910 10.16 -9.54 -63.80
CA THR A 910 10.23 -11.01 -63.83
C THR A 910 11.44 -11.49 -64.64
N VAL A 911 12.19 -12.48 -64.13
CA VAL A 911 13.31 -13.10 -64.85
C VAL A 911 12.78 -13.98 -65.98
N SER A 912 13.20 -13.72 -67.22
CA SER A 912 12.68 -14.38 -68.44
C SER A 912 13.82 -14.79 -69.40
N ASP A 913 14.88 -15.41 -68.87
CA ASP A 913 16.03 -15.89 -69.65
C ASP A 913 15.73 -17.27 -70.28
N GLY A 914 16.03 -17.43 -71.57
CA GLY A 914 15.75 -18.66 -72.32
C GLY A 914 16.49 -19.90 -71.81
N ARG A 915 17.58 -19.75 -71.06
CA ARG A 915 18.34 -20.88 -70.48
C ARG A 915 17.63 -21.56 -69.30
N PHE A 916 16.57 -20.93 -68.78
CA PHE A 916 15.81 -21.42 -67.61
C PHE A 916 14.36 -21.80 -67.97
N LYS A 917 14.09 -22.06 -69.26
CA LYS A 917 12.79 -22.52 -69.76
C LYS A 917 12.96 -23.86 -70.47
N ASP A 918 12.05 -24.79 -70.23
CA ASP A 918 12.02 -26.13 -70.83
C ASP A 918 10.59 -26.42 -71.34
N ASN A 919 10.45 -27.35 -72.29
CA ASN A 919 9.22 -27.63 -73.04
C ASN A 919 8.51 -26.35 -73.52
N VAL A 920 9.28 -25.41 -74.08
CA VAL A 920 8.75 -24.16 -74.63
C VAL A 920 7.94 -24.48 -75.88
N GLN A 921 6.62 -24.32 -75.79
CA GLN A 921 5.66 -24.54 -76.86
C GLN A 921 4.95 -23.23 -77.21
N GLU A 922 4.55 -23.06 -78.46
CA GLU A 922 3.89 -21.86 -78.98
C GLU A 922 2.35 -21.93 -78.83
N ASN A 923 1.88 -22.57 -77.74
CA ASN A 923 0.48 -22.89 -77.47
C ASN A 923 -0.28 -21.83 -76.65
N VAL A 924 0.14 -20.57 -76.75
CA VAL A 924 -0.59 -19.43 -76.16
C VAL A 924 -1.82 -19.14 -77.01
N ALA A 925 -3.01 -19.02 -76.41
CA ALA A 925 -4.18 -18.57 -77.16
C ALA A 925 -4.08 -17.07 -77.45
N GLY A 926 -4.01 -16.72 -78.74
CA GLY A 926 -3.96 -15.35 -79.21
C GLY A 926 -5.34 -14.74 -79.43
N LEU A 927 -5.69 -14.56 -80.70
CA LEU A 927 -6.78 -13.72 -81.17
C LEU A 927 -8.15 -14.22 -80.72
N ASP A 928 -8.40 -15.53 -80.76
CA ASP A 928 -9.68 -16.11 -80.30
C ASP A 928 -9.93 -15.87 -78.80
N PHE A 929 -8.89 -15.91 -77.97
CA PHE A 929 -9.01 -15.60 -76.54
C PHE A 929 -9.19 -14.10 -76.31
N VAL A 930 -8.37 -13.25 -76.92
CA VAL A 930 -8.46 -11.79 -76.77
C VAL A 930 -9.80 -11.25 -77.27
N MET A 931 -10.36 -11.81 -78.36
CA MET A 931 -11.66 -11.39 -78.90
C MET A 931 -12.87 -11.80 -78.04
N LYS A 932 -12.71 -12.78 -77.12
CA LYS A 932 -13.73 -13.14 -76.12
C LYS A 932 -13.62 -12.33 -74.84
N LEU A 933 -12.51 -11.63 -74.60
CA LEU A 933 -12.38 -10.70 -73.48
C LEU A 933 -13.29 -9.49 -73.70
N ARG A 934 -14.05 -9.12 -72.68
CA ARG A 934 -14.96 -7.96 -72.71
C ARG A 934 -14.38 -6.81 -71.87
N PRO A 935 -13.78 -5.78 -72.49
CA PRO A 935 -13.39 -4.57 -71.76
C PRO A 935 -14.64 -3.91 -71.18
N VAL A 936 -14.57 -3.55 -69.90
CA VAL A 936 -15.64 -2.85 -69.19
C VAL A 936 -15.13 -1.60 -68.50
N THR A 937 -16.02 -0.63 -68.34
CA THR A 937 -15.85 0.46 -67.38
C THR A 937 -16.76 0.24 -66.18
N TYR A 938 -16.25 0.46 -64.97
CA TYR A 938 -17.00 0.24 -63.73
C TYR A 938 -16.59 1.22 -62.63
N ASN A 939 -17.45 1.33 -61.64
CA ASN A 939 -17.27 2.15 -60.44
C ASN A 939 -17.01 1.20 -59.26
N PHE A 940 -15.91 1.36 -58.53
CA PHE A 940 -15.52 0.39 -57.50
C PHE A 940 -16.21 0.67 -56.16
N ASP A 941 -17.09 -0.24 -55.74
CA ASP A 941 -17.95 -0.08 -54.57
C ASP A 941 -17.25 -0.56 -53.29
N ASN A 942 -16.46 0.33 -52.69
CA ASN A 942 -15.72 0.06 -51.44
C ASN A 942 -16.65 -0.30 -50.26
N GLU A 943 -17.90 0.19 -50.22
CA GLU A 943 -18.83 -0.19 -49.14
C GLU A 943 -19.30 -1.64 -49.29
N LYS A 944 -19.61 -2.11 -50.51
CA LYS A 944 -19.91 -3.54 -50.73
C LYS A 944 -18.72 -4.44 -50.42
N LEU A 945 -17.49 -4.02 -50.72
CA LEU A 945 -16.30 -4.77 -50.33
C LEU A 945 -16.17 -4.83 -48.81
N ASN A 946 -16.36 -3.70 -48.11
CA ASN A 946 -16.34 -3.62 -46.65
C ASN A 946 -17.45 -4.45 -45.98
N ASP A 947 -18.63 -4.53 -46.59
CA ASP A 947 -19.70 -5.42 -46.14
C ASP A 947 -19.33 -6.90 -46.34
N TYR A 948 -18.78 -7.25 -47.52
CA TYR A 948 -18.35 -8.62 -47.82
C TYR A 948 -17.24 -9.12 -46.89
N ILE A 949 -16.28 -8.27 -46.51
CA ILE A 949 -15.19 -8.60 -45.57
C ILE A 949 -15.51 -8.27 -44.10
N ASN A 950 -16.73 -7.85 -43.77
CA ASN A 950 -17.20 -7.51 -42.43
C ASN A 950 -16.38 -6.41 -41.70
N THR A 951 -15.93 -5.37 -42.41
CA THR A 951 -15.20 -4.23 -41.82
C THR A 951 -16.08 -3.49 -40.79
N PRO A 952 -15.63 -3.31 -39.53
CA PRO A 952 -16.38 -2.60 -38.49
C PRO A 952 -16.65 -1.12 -38.83
N ASP A 953 -17.81 -0.60 -38.42
CA ASP A 953 -18.27 0.75 -38.76
C ASP A 953 -17.31 1.87 -38.30
N SER A 954 -16.61 1.67 -37.18
CA SER A 954 -15.58 2.60 -36.67
C SER A 954 -14.36 2.74 -37.57
N CYS A 955 -14.20 1.86 -38.56
CA CYS A 955 -13.09 1.84 -39.52
C CYS A 955 -13.50 2.31 -40.94
N ARG A 956 -14.78 2.64 -41.16
CA ARG A 956 -15.32 2.99 -42.48
C ARG A 956 -15.34 4.51 -42.72
N ASP A 957 -14.47 4.99 -43.60
CA ASP A 957 -14.57 6.36 -44.12
C ASP A 957 -15.57 6.40 -45.29
N ARG A 958 -16.86 6.50 -44.94
CA ARG A 958 -17.95 6.58 -45.92
C ARG A 958 -17.85 7.83 -46.81
N GLU A 959 -17.13 8.89 -46.40
CA GLU A 959 -16.96 10.09 -47.22
C GLU A 959 -15.85 9.91 -48.27
N SER A 960 -14.82 9.11 -47.98
CA SER A 960 -13.82 8.66 -48.97
C SER A 960 -14.36 7.54 -49.86
N SER A 961 -15.06 6.54 -49.33
CA SER A 961 -15.74 5.51 -50.16
C SER A 961 -16.70 6.15 -51.17
N ALA A 962 -17.50 7.13 -50.71
CA ALA A 962 -18.37 7.92 -51.57
C ALA A 962 -17.61 8.98 -52.40
N LYS A 963 -16.27 9.03 -52.37
CA LYS A 963 -15.41 9.77 -53.31
C LYS A 963 -14.74 8.86 -54.34
N ASP A 964 -14.32 7.67 -53.96
CA ASP A 964 -13.74 6.72 -54.90
C ASP A 964 -14.80 6.17 -55.87
N PHE A 965 -16.06 6.07 -55.45
CA PHE A 965 -17.11 5.48 -56.28
C PHE A 965 -17.41 6.23 -57.60
N GLN A 966 -17.24 7.57 -57.72
CA GLN A 966 -17.41 8.25 -59.03
C GLN A 966 -16.20 8.05 -59.96
N ILE A 967 -15.10 7.44 -59.48
CA ILE A 967 -13.96 7.11 -60.33
C ILE A 967 -14.40 5.96 -61.24
N ILE A 968 -14.45 6.26 -62.55
CA ILE A 968 -14.69 5.25 -63.57
C ILE A 968 -13.35 4.57 -63.86
N HIS A 969 -13.24 3.32 -63.43
CA HIS A 969 -12.13 2.44 -63.75
C HIS A 969 -12.41 1.72 -65.08
N THR A 970 -11.36 1.38 -65.82
CA THR A 970 -11.43 0.54 -67.02
C THR A 970 -10.66 -0.75 -66.76
N GLY A 971 -11.23 -1.90 -67.12
CA GLY A 971 -10.60 -3.19 -66.89
C GLY A 971 -11.45 -4.36 -67.40
N PHE A 972 -11.28 -5.53 -66.81
CA PHE A 972 -12.06 -6.73 -67.09
C PHE A 972 -12.71 -7.28 -65.82
N ILE A 973 -13.85 -7.97 -65.95
CA ILE A 973 -14.43 -8.76 -64.86
C ILE A 973 -13.73 -10.11 -64.84
N ALA A 974 -13.09 -10.43 -63.72
CA ALA A 974 -12.20 -11.58 -63.60
C ALA A 974 -12.89 -12.93 -63.90
N GLN A 975 -14.15 -13.07 -63.50
CA GLN A 975 -15.01 -14.23 -63.81
C GLN A 975 -15.21 -14.42 -65.32
N GLU A 976 -15.36 -13.31 -66.06
CA GLU A 976 -15.55 -13.34 -67.52
C GLU A 976 -14.24 -13.69 -68.23
N VAL A 977 -13.09 -13.23 -67.72
CA VAL A 977 -11.76 -13.62 -68.22
C VAL A 977 -11.52 -15.11 -68.00
N GLU A 978 -11.88 -15.65 -66.83
CA GLU A 978 -11.73 -17.08 -66.54
C GLU A 978 -12.58 -17.95 -67.49
N GLN A 979 -13.82 -17.54 -67.74
CA GLN A 979 -14.72 -18.22 -68.66
C GLN A 979 -14.20 -18.18 -70.11
N ALA A 980 -13.76 -17.01 -70.59
CA ALA A 980 -13.17 -16.86 -71.92
C ALA A 980 -11.92 -17.73 -72.10
N ALA A 981 -11.09 -17.88 -71.06
CA ALA A 981 -9.91 -18.74 -71.08
C ALA A 981 -10.31 -20.22 -71.23
N LYS A 982 -11.27 -20.70 -70.42
CA LYS A 982 -11.82 -22.06 -70.48
C LYS A 982 -12.42 -22.39 -71.86
N GLU A 983 -13.16 -21.47 -72.46
CA GLU A 983 -13.77 -21.64 -73.79
C GLU A 983 -12.74 -21.74 -74.94
N CYS A 984 -11.55 -21.17 -74.77
CA CYS A 984 -10.43 -21.32 -75.70
C CYS A 984 -9.57 -22.57 -75.43
N GLY A 985 -9.91 -23.37 -74.41
CA GLY A 985 -9.04 -24.45 -73.93
C GLY A 985 -7.70 -23.95 -73.37
N PHE A 986 -7.64 -22.69 -72.92
CA PHE A 986 -6.41 -22.02 -72.50
C PHE A 986 -6.41 -21.82 -70.98
N GLU A 987 -5.39 -22.36 -70.31
CA GLU A 987 -5.23 -22.21 -68.86
C GLU A 987 -4.47 -20.91 -68.55
N PHE A 988 -5.20 -19.79 -68.41
CA PHE A 988 -4.61 -18.47 -68.30
C PHE A 988 -4.16 -18.12 -66.87
N SER A 989 -2.84 -18.02 -66.67
CA SER A 989 -2.16 -17.66 -65.40
C SER A 989 -2.51 -16.27 -64.83
N GLY A 990 -3.16 -15.41 -65.61
CA GLY A 990 -3.49 -14.03 -65.24
C GLY A 990 -4.76 -13.86 -64.39
N VAL A 991 -5.56 -14.91 -64.21
CA VAL A 991 -6.74 -14.89 -63.31
C VAL A 991 -6.37 -15.55 -61.98
N ASP A 992 -6.66 -14.87 -60.88
CA ASP A 992 -6.60 -15.44 -59.53
C ASP A 992 -8.04 -15.77 -59.11
N ALA A 993 -8.44 -17.03 -59.26
CA ALA A 993 -9.78 -17.49 -58.88
C ALA A 993 -9.88 -17.70 -57.35
N PRO A 994 -11.05 -17.44 -56.74
CA PRO A 994 -11.26 -17.58 -55.31
C PRO A 994 -11.23 -19.05 -54.90
N LYS A 995 -10.51 -19.33 -53.82
CA LYS A 995 -10.22 -20.70 -53.38
C LYS A 995 -11.23 -21.23 -52.36
N ASN A 996 -12.10 -20.36 -51.84
CA ASN A 996 -13.19 -20.65 -50.90
C ASN A 996 -14.21 -19.49 -50.89
N GLU A 997 -15.26 -19.59 -50.06
CA GLU A 997 -16.38 -18.63 -49.99
C GLU A 997 -16.06 -17.24 -49.42
N TYR A 998 -14.90 -17.09 -48.76
CA TYR A 998 -14.41 -15.82 -48.20
C TYR A 998 -13.31 -15.17 -49.06
N ASP A 999 -12.94 -15.81 -50.17
CA ASP A 999 -11.93 -15.34 -51.13
C ASP A 999 -12.63 -14.68 -52.35
N TYR A 1000 -11.94 -13.78 -53.05
CA TYR A 1000 -12.51 -13.05 -54.18
C TYR A 1000 -11.58 -13.08 -55.40
N TYR A 1001 -12.17 -12.90 -56.60
CA TYR A 1001 -11.40 -12.94 -57.84
C TYR A 1001 -10.42 -11.76 -57.98
N GLY A 1002 -9.22 -12.03 -58.49
CA GLY A 1002 -8.20 -11.03 -58.85
C GLY A 1002 -7.71 -11.16 -60.30
N LEU A 1003 -7.09 -10.09 -60.83
CA LEU A 1003 -6.47 -10.07 -62.16
C LEU A 1003 -5.03 -9.55 -62.13
N ARG A 1004 -4.15 -10.25 -62.83
CA ARG A 1004 -2.73 -9.91 -63.00
C ARG A 1004 -2.51 -9.34 -64.40
N TYR A 1005 -2.75 -8.03 -64.55
CA TYR A 1005 -2.74 -7.35 -65.86
C TYR A 1005 -1.45 -7.52 -66.69
N ALA A 1006 -0.30 -7.80 -66.06
CA ALA A 1006 0.96 -8.06 -66.76
C ALA A 1006 0.95 -9.37 -67.59
N GLU A 1007 0.19 -10.39 -67.18
CA GLU A 1007 0.14 -11.69 -67.87
C GLU A 1007 -0.62 -11.60 -69.20
N PHE A 1008 -1.53 -10.63 -69.36
CA PHE A 1008 -2.27 -10.41 -70.61
C PHE A 1008 -1.37 -9.99 -71.78
N VAL A 1009 -0.15 -9.50 -71.50
CA VAL A 1009 0.79 -9.05 -72.55
C VAL A 1009 1.14 -10.19 -73.51
N VAL A 1010 1.29 -11.42 -73.02
CA VAL A 1010 1.72 -12.56 -73.88
C VAL A 1010 0.59 -13.02 -74.82
N PRO A 1011 -0.67 -13.23 -74.37
CA PRO A 1011 -1.80 -13.43 -75.27
C PRO A 1011 -2.04 -12.27 -76.24
N LEU A 1012 -1.89 -11.02 -75.81
CA LEU A 1012 -2.03 -9.85 -76.70
C LEU A 1012 -0.95 -9.83 -77.79
N VAL A 1013 0.29 -10.21 -77.49
CA VAL A 1013 1.35 -10.38 -78.49
C VAL A 1013 0.99 -11.50 -79.47
N LYS A 1014 0.55 -12.67 -79.01
CA LYS A 1014 0.17 -13.78 -79.90
C LYS A 1014 -1.06 -13.46 -80.75
N ALA A 1015 -2.05 -12.75 -80.21
CA ALA A 1015 -3.19 -12.21 -80.96
C ALA A 1015 -2.74 -11.25 -82.07
N THR A 1016 -1.77 -10.38 -81.78
CA THR A 1016 -1.20 -9.45 -82.76
C THR A 1016 -0.45 -10.20 -83.87
N GLN A 1017 0.28 -11.27 -83.55
CA GLN A 1017 0.96 -12.13 -84.52
C GLN A 1017 -0.04 -12.87 -85.43
N GLU A 1018 -1.05 -13.54 -84.86
CA GLU A 1018 -2.10 -14.23 -85.62
C GLU A 1018 -2.88 -13.25 -86.51
N GLN A 1019 -3.15 -12.03 -86.02
CA GLN A 1019 -3.80 -10.99 -86.82
C GLN A 1019 -2.91 -10.51 -87.97
N GLN A 1020 -1.59 -10.41 -87.77
CA GLN A 1020 -0.63 -10.07 -88.82
C GLN A 1020 -0.51 -11.18 -89.89
N GLU A 1021 -0.48 -12.45 -89.50
CA GLU A 1021 -0.49 -13.60 -90.43
C GLU A 1021 -1.77 -13.61 -91.29
N ILE A 1022 -2.94 -13.28 -90.71
CA ILE A 1022 -4.20 -13.14 -91.45
C ILE A 1022 -4.13 -11.97 -92.45
N ILE A 1023 -3.50 -10.86 -92.09
CA ILE A 1023 -3.30 -9.71 -92.98
C ILE A 1023 -2.37 -10.09 -94.15
N GLU A 1024 -1.23 -10.72 -93.87
CA GLU A 1024 -0.26 -11.14 -94.90
C GLU A 1024 -0.85 -12.19 -95.85
N ALA A 1025 -1.61 -13.16 -95.34
CA ALA A 1025 -2.32 -14.13 -96.17
C ALA A 1025 -3.43 -13.47 -97.03
N GLN A 1026 -4.10 -12.44 -96.50
CA GLN A 1026 -5.04 -11.64 -97.29
C GLN A 1026 -4.32 -10.80 -98.35
N GLU A 1027 -3.14 -10.24 -98.08
CA GLU A 1027 -2.32 -9.52 -99.05
C GLU A 1027 -1.78 -10.44 -100.16
N GLU A 1028 -1.30 -11.65 -99.83
CA GLU A 1028 -0.90 -12.65 -100.83
C GLU A 1028 -2.06 -13.12 -101.69
N GLU A 1029 -3.23 -13.41 -101.11
CA GLU A 1029 -4.40 -13.81 -101.91
C GLU A 1029 -4.91 -12.64 -102.76
N ILE A 1030 -4.86 -11.40 -102.26
CA ILE A 1030 -5.12 -10.20 -103.07
C ILE A 1030 -4.15 -10.10 -104.25
N GLU A 1031 -2.85 -10.37 -104.05
CA GLU A 1031 -1.85 -10.31 -105.13
C GLU A 1031 -2.00 -11.46 -106.12
N ARG A 1032 -2.28 -12.68 -105.65
CA ARG A 1032 -2.65 -13.82 -106.50
C ARG A 1032 -3.93 -13.55 -107.28
N GLN A 1033 -4.93 -12.91 -106.66
CA GLN A 1033 -6.17 -12.53 -107.33
C GLN A 1033 -5.92 -11.46 -108.40
N LYS A 1034 -5.03 -10.48 -108.15
CA LYS A 1034 -4.57 -9.53 -109.20
C LYS A 1034 -3.85 -10.26 -110.35
N GLN A 1035 -3.01 -11.24 -110.04
CA GLN A 1035 -2.26 -12.01 -111.04
C GLN A 1035 -3.19 -12.89 -111.89
N ILE A 1036 -4.14 -13.60 -111.27
CA ILE A 1036 -5.21 -14.35 -111.96
C ILE A 1036 -6.09 -13.41 -112.79
N ASN A 1037 -6.47 -12.25 -112.26
CA ASN A 1037 -7.25 -11.26 -113.03
C ASN A 1037 -6.45 -10.74 -114.24
N SER A 1038 -5.12 -10.57 -114.10
CA SER A 1038 -4.25 -10.19 -115.22
C SER A 1038 -4.12 -11.29 -116.28
N GLU A 1039 -4.00 -12.56 -115.87
CA GLU A 1039 -3.96 -13.71 -116.78
C GLU A 1039 -5.32 -13.94 -117.47
N GLN A 1040 -6.43 -13.81 -116.73
CA GLN A 1040 -7.77 -13.86 -117.29
C GLN A 1040 -8.01 -12.72 -118.29
N GLN A 1041 -7.56 -11.50 -117.99
CA GLN A 1041 -7.62 -10.39 -118.95
C GLN A 1041 -6.79 -10.72 -120.21
N GLN A 1042 -5.60 -11.30 -120.06
CA GLN A 1042 -4.76 -11.69 -121.19
C GLN A 1042 -5.39 -12.80 -122.06
N ILE A 1043 -6.07 -13.77 -121.43
CA ILE A 1043 -6.84 -14.83 -122.12
C ILE A 1043 -8.09 -14.26 -122.79
N ILE A 1044 -8.77 -13.29 -122.17
CA ILE A 1044 -9.91 -12.56 -122.76
C ILE A 1044 -9.45 -11.77 -123.99
N ASP A 1045 -8.32 -11.08 -123.91
CA ASP A 1045 -7.74 -10.32 -125.04
C ASP A 1045 -7.31 -11.25 -126.19
N ASP A 1046 -6.79 -12.45 -125.90
CA ASP A 1046 -6.41 -13.44 -126.92
C ASP A 1046 -7.63 -14.19 -127.50
N LEU A 1047 -8.67 -14.44 -126.69
CA LEU A 1047 -9.97 -14.94 -127.15
C LEU A 1047 -10.69 -13.89 -128.01
N LEU A 1048 -10.64 -12.60 -127.66
CA LEU A 1048 -11.14 -11.51 -128.50
C LEU A 1048 -10.45 -11.52 -129.87
N LYS A 1049 -9.12 -11.59 -129.93
CA LYS A 1049 -8.39 -11.73 -131.20
C LYS A 1049 -8.78 -12.98 -131.99
N ARG A 1050 -9.05 -14.10 -131.31
CA ARG A 1050 -9.48 -15.36 -131.97
C ARG A 1050 -10.95 -15.31 -132.43
N VAL A 1051 -11.82 -14.58 -131.73
CA VAL A 1051 -13.19 -14.30 -132.16
C VAL A 1051 -13.18 -13.34 -133.35
N GLU A 1052 -12.42 -12.24 -133.29
CA GLU A 1052 -12.22 -11.33 -134.43
C GLU A 1052 -11.66 -12.08 -135.67
N ALA A 1053 -10.74 -13.03 -135.47
CA ALA A 1053 -10.22 -13.88 -136.55
C ALA A 1053 -11.23 -14.90 -137.09
N LEU A 1054 -12.19 -15.37 -136.28
CA LEU A 1054 -13.25 -16.29 -136.70
C LEU A 1054 -14.42 -15.54 -137.37
N GLU A 1055 -14.77 -14.36 -136.87
CA GLU A 1055 -15.75 -13.44 -137.48
C GLU A 1055 -15.27 -12.91 -138.84
N ALA A 1056 -13.96 -12.86 -139.09
CA ALA A 1056 -13.38 -12.55 -140.39
C ALA A 1056 -13.50 -13.70 -141.43
N THR A 1057 -14.12 -14.84 -141.10
CA THR A 1057 -14.22 -16.02 -141.99
C THR A 1057 -15.64 -16.60 -142.17
N ASN A 1058 -16.69 -15.82 -141.90
CA ASN A 1058 -18.08 -16.10 -142.32
C ASN A 1058 -18.70 -14.93 -143.10
#